data_AF-A0A7J6M4T2-F1
#
_entry.id   AF-A0A7J6M4T2-F1
#
_cell.length_a   1.000
_cell.length_b   1.000
_cell.length_c   1.000
_cell.angle_alpha   90.00
_cell.angle_beta   90.00
_cell.angle_gamma   90.00
#
_symmetry.space_group_name_H-M   'P 1'
#
loop_
_entity.id
_entity.type
_entity.pdbx_description
1 polymer ?
#
loop_
_entity_poly.entity_id
_entity_poly.type
_entity_poly.pdbx_seq_one_letter_code
_entity_poly.pdbx_strand_id
1 'polypeptide(L)'
;MVLKPVKRGTHTAGEKSDTTAEAKPTATNGSTESQWRLDPTAIRYAFLSLGIWISFTVFGYCQESLTRQEFNGRRFVWTEALIVCQCISNVIVSGTVICFSRSPTTASNEEKSLKPVNKWTANVPVRDWFVVALGYLGAHSFGLAALKHIIFPLQVIIKSCKSIPVMIGEIVIAHHPPSLAKTINVIQLSGGVALFMYAKAASSSAGKGLTWDSEMLFGASLACMALVCDAIYGPYQNKICKKHNPSNWVLMFNMNFFELVVALGMAIYNNEIVPAFKFVMEDPYEVGSRLALYCMTMSLGNVFIFLMQKEFGALAVAKTTTVRKLVSVVLSVLMFGHRILPVQWLAILIVFTAPMTEKRINELRKPTALHLSAVGWTSSSFFPSQKPIFVSLYTMCSTTTITQTETVELRPSPEAAGDLRTEADTKGLTAEEFLKVGPSVPALQSAIPLHCRERSLLRSASCVVRDLLYITACATIHYLLLTSIPEDYALLRGGLWCVYIFWQGVFFTGIWVMGHECGHGAFSPYPLVNDSVGFVLHSALLVPYFSWQYSHSRHHKFTNHITKGETHVASLKHELNAFSRIQNTLEDYSLDEVFPVFPLAMLLFGFPIYLFWNVTGGRVGYDGRPYNKVKPSHFNPDGGLFPPHMREKVLLSGLGCIISLLIAAYCAKIVGLDNVVLWYGCPYLMTNGWLTLYTSLQHTHGGVPHYGDEAFTFIRGALASVDRPPYGLFSTHFHHEIGTTHVLHHIDSRIPCYHAREATEAIKPVLGHYYRVDNTPIVKAFLRAHRECKFVEGIDGVQFYRPGQPKGVVSCSSRGEGQ
;
A
#
# COMPACT_ATOMS: atom_id res chain seq x y z
N MET A 1 -30.34 -40.16 63.95
CA MET A 1 -29.87 -40.29 65.34
C MET A 1 -28.71 -39.30 65.52
N VAL A 2 -28.73 -38.43 66.55
CA VAL A 2 -27.57 -37.59 67.00
C VAL A 2 -27.03 -36.58 65.94
N LEU A 3 -27.04 -35.25 66.12
CA LEU A 3 -27.31 -34.38 67.29
C LEU A 3 -27.96 -33.02 66.92
N LYS A 4 -28.36 -32.29 67.96
CA LYS A 4 -29.01 -30.95 68.03
C LYS A 4 -28.04 -29.95 68.71
N PRO A 5 -28.36 -28.65 68.93
CA PRO A 5 -29.24 -27.72 68.20
C PRO A 5 -28.59 -26.31 67.97
N VAL A 6 -29.30 -25.41 67.26
CA VAL A 6 -29.14 -23.95 67.41
C VAL A 6 -30.28 -23.40 68.29
N LYS A 7 -30.01 -22.43 69.17
CA LYS A 7 -31.01 -21.76 70.03
C LYS A 7 -31.44 -20.39 69.47
N ARG A 8 -32.63 -19.92 69.90
CA ARG A 8 -33.29 -18.66 69.49
C ARG A 8 -33.07 -17.51 70.50
N GLY A 9 -33.29 -16.27 70.04
CA GLY A 9 -33.58 -15.08 70.86
C GLY A 9 -32.65 -13.90 70.55
N THR A 10 -33.08 -12.63 70.50
CA THR A 10 -34.42 -12.01 70.70
C THR A 10 -34.56 -10.70 69.89
N HIS A 11 -35.78 -10.16 69.75
CA HIS A 11 -36.05 -8.83 69.14
C HIS A 11 -35.88 -7.68 70.14
N THR A 12 -35.40 -6.52 69.66
CA THR A 12 -35.83 -5.10 69.89
C THR A 12 -34.72 -4.15 69.37
N ALA A 13 -34.88 -2.82 69.19
CA ALA A 13 -35.94 -1.96 68.62
C ALA A 13 -35.43 -0.49 68.70
N GLY A 14 -35.67 0.35 67.68
CA GLY A 14 -35.16 1.74 67.62
C GLY A 14 -33.67 1.86 67.25
N GLU A 15 -33.13 3.01 66.84
CA GLU A 15 -33.74 4.31 66.47
C GLU A 15 -32.82 5.03 65.45
N LYS A 16 -33.24 6.18 64.88
CA LYS A 16 -32.50 6.92 63.84
C LYS A 16 -31.39 7.83 64.41
N SER A 17 -30.30 7.98 63.66
CA SER A 17 -29.58 9.27 63.54
C SER A 17 -28.81 9.35 62.22
N ASP A 18 -28.55 10.58 61.76
CA ASP A 18 -27.91 10.89 60.48
C ASP A 18 -26.40 11.19 60.60
N THR A 19 -25.73 11.23 59.44
CA THR A 19 -24.38 11.78 59.19
C THR A 19 -23.16 11.12 59.86
N THR A 20 -22.19 10.74 59.02
CA THR A 20 -20.77 11.12 59.19
C THR A 20 -20.04 10.95 57.85
N ALA A 21 -18.94 11.67 57.65
CA ALA A 21 -18.17 11.61 56.40
C ALA A 21 -17.05 10.56 56.47
N GLU A 22 -16.86 9.76 55.42
CA GLU A 22 -15.73 8.84 55.33
C GLU A 22 -14.41 9.56 55.05
N ALA A 23 -13.39 9.26 55.85
CA ALA A 23 -12.03 9.77 55.67
C ALA A 23 -11.24 8.93 54.66
N LYS A 24 -10.33 9.57 53.93
CA LYS A 24 -9.34 8.85 53.09
C LYS A 24 -8.42 7.98 53.96
N PRO A 25 -8.21 6.70 53.64
CA PRO A 25 -7.10 5.95 54.19
C PRO A 25 -5.76 6.47 53.64
N THR A 26 -4.76 6.57 54.51
CA THR A 26 -3.40 7.00 54.16
C THR A 26 -2.62 5.86 53.49
N ALA A 27 -1.75 6.21 52.53
CA ALA A 27 -0.89 5.25 51.86
C ALA A 27 0.31 4.89 52.75
N THR A 28 0.51 3.60 53.02
CA THR A 28 1.73 3.05 53.63
C THR A 28 2.63 2.46 52.54
N ASN A 29 3.93 2.78 52.58
CA ASN A 29 4.89 2.33 51.57
C ASN A 29 5.26 0.86 51.78
N GLY A 30 4.61 -0.05 51.05
CA GLY A 30 5.03 -1.44 50.91
C GLY A 30 6.04 -1.61 49.77
N SER A 31 7.23 -2.14 50.06
CA SER A 31 8.26 -2.42 49.06
C SER A 31 7.82 -3.54 48.11
N THR A 32 7.64 -3.24 46.82
CA THR A 32 7.22 -4.21 45.81
C THR A 32 8.38 -5.08 45.35
N GLU A 33 8.51 -6.30 45.89
CA GLU A 33 9.20 -7.38 45.19
C GLU A 33 8.46 -7.69 43.88
N SER A 34 9.13 -7.54 42.74
CA SER A 34 8.56 -7.73 41.40
C SER A 34 8.49 -9.22 41.01
N GLN A 35 7.70 -9.98 41.77
CA GLN A 35 7.48 -11.40 41.52
C GLN A 35 6.84 -11.61 40.14
N TRP A 36 7.60 -12.21 39.21
CA TRP A 36 7.36 -12.26 37.76
C TRP A 36 6.23 -13.22 37.33
N ARG A 37 5.08 -13.19 38.01
CA ARG A 37 3.94 -14.08 37.71
C ARG A 37 3.49 -13.92 36.26
N LEU A 38 3.63 -15.01 35.49
CA LEU A 38 3.16 -15.11 34.12
C LEU A 38 1.64 -14.87 34.06
N ASP A 39 1.21 -13.97 33.16
CA ASP A 39 -0.20 -13.67 32.94
C ASP A 39 -0.96 -14.93 32.47
N PRO A 40 -1.98 -15.40 33.22
CA PRO A 40 -2.80 -16.55 32.83
C PRO A 40 -3.45 -16.40 31.44
N THR A 41 -3.72 -15.16 31.02
CA THR A 41 -4.25 -14.81 29.71
C THR A 41 -3.25 -15.13 28.60
N ALA A 42 -1.98 -14.77 28.82
CA ALA A 42 -0.88 -15.06 27.89
C ALA A 42 -0.58 -16.56 27.82
N ILE A 43 -0.66 -17.28 28.95
CA ILE A 43 -0.53 -18.75 28.99
C ILE A 43 -1.61 -19.42 28.13
N ARG A 44 -2.88 -19.00 28.28
CA ARG A 44 -3.99 -19.51 27.45
C ARG A 44 -3.77 -19.21 25.96
N TYR A 45 -3.41 -17.98 25.62
CA TYR A 45 -3.13 -17.59 24.24
C TYR A 45 -2.03 -18.47 23.62
N ALA A 46 -0.93 -18.71 24.36
CA ALA A 46 0.17 -19.56 23.93
C ALA A 46 -0.25 -21.03 23.75
N PHE A 47 -1.02 -21.59 24.70
CA PHE A 47 -1.55 -22.95 24.61
C PHE A 47 -2.46 -23.15 23.39
N LEU A 48 -3.45 -22.27 23.18
CA LEU A 48 -4.33 -22.34 22.01
C LEU A 48 -3.54 -22.14 20.71
N SER A 49 -2.51 -21.27 20.72
CA SER A 49 -1.61 -21.08 19.56
C SER A 49 -0.85 -22.36 19.22
N LEU A 50 -0.25 -23.01 20.22
CA LEU A 50 0.50 -24.26 20.02
C LEU A 50 -0.41 -25.40 19.53
N GLY A 51 -1.64 -25.50 20.06
CA GLY A 51 -2.65 -26.44 19.57
C GLY A 51 -3.01 -26.24 18.10
N ILE A 52 -3.21 -24.98 17.67
CA ILE A 52 -3.39 -24.61 16.26
C ILE A 52 -2.14 -24.97 15.44
N TRP A 53 -0.93 -24.73 15.97
CA TRP A 53 0.31 -24.95 15.24
C TRP A 53 0.59 -26.43 14.96
N ILE A 54 0.43 -27.29 15.97
CA ILE A 54 0.61 -28.74 15.84
C ILE A 54 -0.45 -29.31 14.90
N SER A 55 -1.73 -29.09 15.20
CA SER A 55 -2.85 -29.70 14.47
C SER A 55 -2.85 -29.33 12.99
N PHE A 56 -2.68 -28.04 12.65
CA PHE A 56 -2.66 -27.58 11.25
C PHE A 56 -1.32 -27.81 10.52
N THR A 57 -0.29 -28.32 11.20
CA THR A 57 0.92 -28.82 10.53
C THR A 57 0.74 -30.27 10.10
N VAL A 58 0.21 -31.14 10.98
CA VAL A 58 -0.10 -32.55 10.64
C VAL A 58 -1.21 -32.61 9.58
N PHE A 59 -2.28 -31.84 9.75
CA PHE A 59 -3.34 -31.71 8.74
C PHE A 59 -2.79 -31.32 7.35
N GLY A 60 -1.87 -30.35 7.31
CA GLY A 60 -1.27 -29.89 6.05
C GLY A 60 -0.46 -30.99 5.36
N TYR A 61 0.32 -31.75 6.13
CA TYR A 61 1.02 -32.94 5.64
C TYR A 61 0.06 -34.00 5.11
N CYS A 62 -1.03 -34.32 5.83
CA CYS A 62 -2.03 -35.29 5.38
C CYS A 62 -2.74 -34.82 4.09
N GLN A 63 -3.08 -33.53 3.99
CA GLN A 63 -3.70 -32.96 2.79
C GLN A 63 -2.75 -33.03 1.58
N GLU A 64 -1.47 -32.69 1.74
CA GLU A 64 -0.48 -32.79 0.66
C GLU A 64 -0.20 -34.26 0.27
N SER A 65 -0.08 -35.16 1.25
CA SER A 65 0.08 -36.59 1.02
C SER A 65 -1.08 -37.18 0.20
N LEU A 66 -2.34 -36.88 0.57
CA LEU A 66 -3.52 -37.32 -0.18
C LEU A 66 -3.57 -36.74 -1.59
N THR A 67 -3.34 -35.43 -1.75
CA THR A 67 -3.58 -34.73 -3.03
C THR A 67 -2.41 -34.74 -4.02
N ARG A 68 -1.19 -35.11 -3.59
CA ARG A 68 0.01 -35.12 -4.45
C ARG A 68 0.69 -36.47 -4.63
N GLN A 69 0.51 -37.42 -3.72
CA GLN A 69 1.12 -38.75 -3.89
C GLN A 69 0.25 -39.63 -4.78
N GLU A 70 0.87 -40.63 -5.41
CA GLU A 70 0.21 -41.61 -6.26
C GLU A 70 -0.03 -42.89 -5.46
N PHE A 71 -1.30 -43.31 -5.42
CA PHE A 71 -1.75 -44.56 -4.83
C PHE A 71 -2.15 -45.46 -6.00
N ASN A 72 -1.49 -46.61 -6.15
CA ASN A 72 -1.79 -47.57 -7.22
C ASN A 72 -1.86 -46.92 -8.63
N GLY A 73 -0.89 -46.05 -8.93
CA GLY A 73 -0.74 -45.33 -10.21
C GLY A 73 -1.73 -44.19 -10.46
N ARG A 74 -2.56 -43.80 -9.47
CA ARG A 74 -3.56 -42.73 -9.58
C ARG A 74 -3.44 -41.75 -8.42
N ARG A 75 -3.88 -40.50 -8.61
CA ARG A 75 -3.89 -39.45 -7.56
C ARG A 75 -5.31 -39.22 -7.06
N PHE A 76 -5.46 -38.83 -5.80
CA PHE A 76 -6.75 -38.41 -5.26
C PHE A 76 -7.07 -36.98 -5.73
N VAL A 77 -8.13 -36.81 -6.54
CA VAL A 77 -8.46 -35.53 -7.20
C VAL A 77 -9.75 -34.86 -6.71
N TRP A 78 -10.53 -35.54 -5.87
CA TRP A 78 -11.89 -35.15 -5.48
C TRP A 78 -11.92 -34.16 -4.31
N THR A 79 -11.54 -32.91 -4.59
CA THR A 79 -11.33 -31.89 -3.57
C THR A 79 -12.58 -31.51 -2.77
N GLU A 80 -13.77 -31.53 -3.36
CA GLU A 80 -15.01 -31.22 -2.62
C GLU A 80 -15.43 -32.39 -1.73
N ALA A 81 -15.13 -33.64 -2.12
CA ALA A 81 -15.34 -34.81 -1.26
C ALA A 81 -14.48 -34.76 0.03
N LEU A 82 -13.25 -34.23 -0.04
CA LEU A 82 -12.44 -33.99 1.17
C LEU A 82 -13.07 -32.94 2.09
N ILE A 83 -13.62 -31.86 1.53
CA ILE A 83 -14.33 -30.83 2.29
C ILE A 83 -15.55 -31.44 3.00
N VAL A 84 -16.34 -32.26 2.31
CA VAL A 84 -17.45 -33.02 2.92
C VAL A 84 -16.98 -33.90 4.09
N CYS A 85 -15.88 -34.65 3.93
CA CYS A 85 -15.33 -35.50 5.00
C CYS A 85 -14.92 -34.70 6.25
N GLN A 86 -14.21 -33.57 6.10
CA GLN A 86 -13.84 -32.75 7.26
C GLN A 86 -15.06 -32.13 7.95
N CYS A 87 -16.05 -31.62 7.20
CA CYS A 87 -17.22 -30.98 7.79
C CYS A 87 -18.09 -32.01 8.54
N ILE A 88 -18.22 -33.24 8.03
CA ILE A 88 -18.83 -34.36 8.77
C ILE A 88 -18.10 -34.60 10.09
N SER A 89 -16.76 -34.69 10.07
CA SER A 89 -15.96 -34.90 11.29
C SER A 89 -16.17 -33.78 12.32
N ASN A 90 -16.13 -32.51 11.87
CA ASN A 90 -16.35 -31.34 12.72
C ASN A 90 -17.78 -31.33 13.32
N VAL A 91 -18.81 -31.67 12.54
CA VAL A 91 -20.21 -31.75 12.96
C VAL A 91 -20.41 -32.87 13.98
N ILE A 92 -19.81 -34.05 13.77
CA ILE A 92 -19.87 -35.17 14.73
C ILE A 92 -19.20 -34.79 16.05
N VAL A 93 -17.98 -34.26 16.03
CA VAL A 93 -17.25 -33.89 17.26
C VAL A 93 -18.00 -32.81 18.05
N SER A 94 -18.37 -31.71 17.39
CA SER A 94 -19.08 -30.60 18.06
C SER A 94 -20.49 -30.99 18.49
N GLY A 95 -21.24 -31.72 17.66
CA GLY A 95 -22.58 -32.20 17.95
C GLY A 95 -22.62 -33.21 19.11
N THR A 96 -21.61 -34.09 19.21
CA THR A 96 -21.47 -35.02 20.34
C THR A 96 -21.27 -34.25 21.66
N VAL A 97 -20.38 -33.25 21.67
CA VAL A 97 -20.17 -32.40 22.86
C VAL A 97 -21.42 -31.59 23.20
N ILE A 98 -22.16 -31.08 22.21
CA ILE A 98 -23.44 -30.42 22.46
C ILE A 98 -24.44 -31.41 23.07
N CYS A 99 -24.63 -32.61 22.51
CA CYS A 99 -25.52 -33.63 23.06
C CYS A 99 -25.29 -33.87 24.56
N PHE A 100 -24.05 -34.19 24.94
CA PHE A 100 -23.69 -34.48 26.34
C PHE A 100 -23.56 -33.25 27.25
N SER A 101 -23.48 -32.04 26.71
CA SER A 101 -23.53 -30.81 27.52
C SER A 101 -24.89 -30.66 28.19
N ARG A 102 -24.93 -30.48 29.51
CA ARG A 102 -26.17 -30.16 30.23
C ARG A 102 -26.74 -28.83 29.74
N SER A 103 -28.07 -28.74 29.59
CA SER A 103 -28.72 -27.44 29.41
C SER A 103 -28.52 -26.56 30.65
N PRO A 104 -28.50 -25.22 30.50
CA PRO A 104 -28.45 -24.29 31.63
C PRO A 104 -29.82 -24.24 32.35
N THR A 105 -30.12 -25.27 33.14
CA THR A 105 -31.37 -25.40 33.91
C THR A 105 -31.12 -25.49 35.42
N THR A 106 -30.38 -24.51 35.95
CA THR A 106 -30.39 -24.07 37.37
C THR A 106 -29.68 -22.73 37.47
N ALA A 107 -30.36 -21.65 37.06
CA ALA A 107 -30.06 -20.30 37.52
C ALA A 107 -30.95 -19.96 38.73
N SER A 108 -30.64 -18.89 39.48
CA SER A 108 -31.43 -18.44 40.61
C SER A 108 -32.83 -17.94 40.17
N ASN A 109 -33.76 -17.84 41.13
CA ASN A 109 -35.18 -17.56 40.86
C ASN A 109 -35.48 -16.20 40.18
N GLU A 110 -34.49 -15.33 40.01
CA GLU A 110 -34.60 -14.00 39.39
C GLU A 110 -34.53 -14.05 37.86
N GLU A 111 -33.88 -15.05 37.24
CA GLU A 111 -33.60 -15.05 35.79
C GLU A 111 -34.80 -15.50 34.90
N LYS A 112 -36.03 -15.43 35.43
CA LYS A 112 -37.26 -15.88 34.73
C LYS A 112 -37.74 -14.93 33.61
N SER A 113 -37.05 -13.83 33.36
CA SER A 113 -37.39 -12.82 32.33
C SER A 113 -36.68 -13.04 30.98
N LEU A 114 -35.66 -13.89 30.92
CA LEU A 114 -34.86 -14.12 29.71
C LEU A 114 -35.43 -15.24 28.84
N LYS A 115 -35.52 -15.01 27.53
CA LYS A 115 -36.05 -15.98 26.55
C LYS A 115 -35.16 -17.24 26.54
N PRO A 116 -35.75 -18.45 26.50
CA PRO A 116 -34.97 -19.70 26.53
C PRO A 116 -33.95 -19.74 25.39
N VAL A 117 -32.69 -20.02 25.73
CA VAL A 117 -31.59 -20.09 24.76
C VAL A 117 -31.59 -21.48 24.12
N ASN A 118 -31.81 -21.54 22.81
CA ASN A 118 -31.76 -22.79 22.05
C ASN A 118 -30.34 -23.41 22.16
N LYS A 119 -30.27 -24.61 22.73
CA LYS A 119 -29.03 -25.37 22.96
C LYS A 119 -28.18 -25.61 21.69
N TRP A 120 -28.83 -25.67 20.51
CA TRP A 120 -28.18 -25.93 19.23
C TRP A 120 -27.81 -24.67 18.46
N THR A 121 -28.55 -23.56 18.59
CA THR A 121 -28.37 -22.36 17.75
C THR A 121 -28.06 -21.07 18.52
N ALA A 122 -28.08 -21.09 19.86
CA ALA A 122 -27.94 -19.90 20.72
C ALA A 122 -28.87 -18.72 20.34
N ASN A 123 -30.05 -19.02 19.80
CA ASN A 123 -31.01 -18.05 19.26
C ASN A 123 -30.43 -17.13 18.16
N VAL A 124 -29.35 -17.56 17.48
CA VAL A 124 -28.79 -16.89 16.31
C VAL A 124 -29.69 -17.17 15.08
N PRO A 125 -30.10 -16.15 14.31
CA PRO A 125 -30.88 -16.33 13.09
C PRO A 125 -30.17 -17.20 12.03
N VAL A 126 -30.93 -18.05 11.32
CA VAL A 126 -30.39 -18.94 10.27
C VAL A 126 -29.61 -18.18 9.18
N ARG A 127 -30.06 -16.97 8.80
CA ARG A 127 -29.34 -16.12 7.83
C ARG A 127 -27.92 -15.74 8.31
N ASP A 128 -27.76 -15.50 9.62
CA ASP A 128 -26.50 -15.04 10.20
C ASP A 128 -25.50 -16.21 10.23
N TRP A 129 -25.99 -17.45 10.45
CA TRP A 129 -25.21 -18.67 10.24
C TRP A 129 -24.84 -18.90 8.77
N PHE A 130 -25.79 -18.73 7.85
CA PHE A 130 -25.58 -18.98 6.42
C PHE A 130 -24.52 -18.04 5.82
N VAL A 131 -24.57 -16.74 6.15
CA VAL A 131 -23.56 -15.75 5.73
C VAL A 131 -22.15 -16.15 6.21
N VAL A 132 -22.02 -16.59 7.45
CA VAL A 132 -20.72 -16.99 8.02
C VAL A 132 -20.23 -18.31 7.43
N ALA A 133 -21.10 -19.29 7.20
CA ALA A 133 -20.74 -20.55 6.56
C ALA A 133 -20.33 -20.37 5.10
N LEU A 134 -21.03 -19.53 4.33
CA LEU A 134 -20.69 -19.23 2.94
C LEU A 134 -19.32 -18.54 2.83
N GLY A 135 -19.01 -17.62 3.76
CA GLY A 135 -17.69 -16.99 3.84
C GLY A 135 -16.58 -17.93 4.32
N TYR A 136 -16.88 -18.90 5.20
CA TYR A 136 -15.92 -19.92 5.64
C TYR A 136 -15.58 -20.89 4.49
N LEU A 137 -16.62 -21.40 3.81
CA LEU A 137 -16.48 -22.24 2.62
C LEU A 137 -15.72 -21.53 1.50
N GLY A 138 -16.07 -20.28 1.17
CA GLY A 138 -15.35 -19.51 0.16
C GLY A 138 -13.85 -19.31 0.47
N ALA A 139 -13.50 -19.12 1.75
CA ALA A 139 -12.10 -19.03 2.18
C ALA A 139 -11.32 -20.35 2.01
N HIS A 140 -12.02 -21.49 2.07
CA HIS A 140 -11.50 -22.82 1.72
C HIS A 140 -11.44 -23.02 0.19
N SER A 141 -12.57 -23.03 -0.51
CA SER A 141 -12.67 -23.41 -1.94
C SER A 141 -11.88 -22.48 -2.86
N PHE A 142 -11.97 -21.15 -2.73
CA PHE A 142 -11.14 -20.24 -3.54
C PHE A 142 -9.65 -20.36 -3.18
N GLY A 143 -9.34 -20.68 -1.92
CA GLY A 143 -7.97 -20.95 -1.49
C GLY A 143 -7.37 -22.20 -2.14
N LEU A 144 -8.15 -23.28 -2.22
CA LEU A 144 -7.73 -24.55 -2.82
C LEU A 144 -7.72 -24.47 -4.35
N ALA A 145 -8.68 -23.77 -4.96
CA ALA A 145 -8.70 -23.49 -6.40
C ALA A 145 -7.44 -22.71 -6.84
N ALA A 146 -7.02 -21.70 -6.08
CA ALA A 146 -5.79 -20.95 -6.39
C ALA A 146 -4.54 -21.85 -6.55
N LEU A 147 -4.41 -22.93 -5.77
CA LEU A 147 -3.27 -23.86 -5.87
C LEU A 147 -3.24 -24.69 -7.16
N LYS A 148 -4.29 -24.65 -7.98
CA LYS A 148 -4.30 -25.23 -9.34
C LYS A 148 -3.57 -24.34 -10.36
N HIS A 149 -3.42 -23.04 -10.07
CA HIS A 149 -2.93 -22.02 -11.01
C HIS A 149 -1.69 -21.26 -10.50
N ILE A 150 -1.47 -21.14 -9.18
CA ILE A 150 -0.28 -20.51 -8.59
C ILE A 150 0.53 -21.46 -7.69
N ILE A 151 1.85 -21.30 -7.71
CA ILE A 151 2.78 -22.08 -6.88
C ILE A 151 2.50 -21.86 -5.38
N PHE A 152 2.68 -22.92 -4.59
CA PHE A 152 2.42 -22.91 -3.14
C PHE A 152 3.12 -21.74 -2.38
N PRO A 153 4.40 -21.38 -2.65
CA PRO A 153 5.00 -20.21 -2.01
C PRO A 153 4.26 -18.89 -2.26
N LEU A 154 3.75 -18.66 -3.48
CA LEU A 154 2.98 -17.46 -3.83
C LEU A 154 1.62 -17.45 -3.13
N GLN A 155 0.94 -18.60 -3.07
CA GLN A 155 -0.33 -18.74 -2.33
C GLN A 155 -0.14 -18.54 -0.82
N VAL A 156 1.00 -18.96 -0.27
CA VAL A 156 1.41 -18.70 1.12
C VAL A 156 1.73 -17.21 1.35
N ILE A 157 2.40 -16.51 0.42
CA ILE A 157 2.60 -15.04 0.50
C ILE A 157 1.24 -14.35 0.60
N ILE A 158 0.36 -14.55 -0.40
CA ILE A 158 -0.94 -13.88 -0.48
C ILE A 158 -1.76 -14.18 0.80
N LYS A 159 -1.97 -15.45 1.14
CA LYS A 159 -2.78 -15.81 2.32
C LYS A 159 -2.09 -15.49 3.66
N SER A 160 -0.84 -15.01 3.71
CA SER A 160 -0.20 -14.50 4.94
C SER A 160 -0.60 -13.05 5.25
N CYS A 161 -1.18 -12.34 4.29
CA CYS A 161 -1.79 -11.03 4.54
C CYS A 161 -3.13 -11.11 5.32
N LYS A 162 -3.65 -12.30 5.67
CA LYS A 162 -4.99 -12.50 6.28
C LYS A 162 -5.32 -11.56 7.45
N SER A 163 -4.34 -11.19 8.28
CA SER A 163 -4.57 -10.22 9.37
C SER A 163 -4.99 -8.83 8.89
N ILE A 164 -4.60 -8.38 7.69
CA ILE A 164 -5.02 -7.09 7.13
C ILE A 164 -6.52 -7.12 6.72
N PRO A 165 -7.02 -8.02 5.84
CA PRO A 165 -8.45 -8.08 5.52
C PRO A 165 -9.33 -8.41 6.74
N VAL A 166 -8.89 -9.28 7.66
CA VAL A 166 -9.64 -9.55 8.90
C VAL A 166 -9.73 -8.30 9.79
N MET A 167 -8.67 -7.48 9.89
CA MET A 167 -8.73 -6.20 10.61
C MET A 167 -9.67 -5.20 9.92
N ILE A 168 -9.65 -5.13 8.59
CA ILE A 168 -10.57 -4.27 7.81
C ILE A 168 -12.03 -4.72 8.02
N GLY A 169 -12.30 -6.02 8.00
CA GLY A 169 -13.61 -6.57 8.31
C GLY A 169 -14.04 -6.32 9.77
N GLU A 170 -13.11 -6.33 10.74
CA GLU A 170 -13.41 -5.91 12.13
C GLU A 170 -13.83 -4.43 12.19
N ILE A 171 -13.24 -3.53 11.39
CA ILE A 171 -13.70 -2.13 11.27
C ILE A 171 -15.11 -2.08 10.69
N VAL A 172 -15.33 -2.73 9.54
CA VAL A 172 -16.60 -2.67 8.79
C VAL A 172 -17.77 -3.31 9.55
N ILE A 173 -17.55 -4.43 10.24
CA ILE A 173 -18.64 -5.23 10.84
C ILE A 173 -18.88 -4.89 12.32
N ALA A 174 -17.89 -4.30 13.01
CA ALA A 174 -18.00 -3.87 14.42
C ALA A 174 -17.93 -2.35 14.65
N HIS A 175 -17.84 -1.54 13.58
CA HIS A 175 -17.95 -0.08 13.59
C HIS A 175 -17.01 0.66 14.56
N HIS A 176 -15.84 0.08 14.86
CA HIS A 176 -14.81 0.67 15.72
C HIS A 176 -13.42 0.56 15.08
N PRO A 177 -12.68 1.67 14.91
CA PRO A 177 -11.33 1.63 14.35
C PRO A 177 -10.33 0.93 15.30
N PRO A 178 -9.34 0.18 14.79
CA PRO A 178 -8.27 -0.40 15.59
C PRO A 178 -7.42 0.69 16.25
N SER A 179 -6.80 0.36 17.39
CA SER A 179 -5.76 1.23 17.95
C SER A 179 -4.54 1.26 17.03
N LEU A 180 -3.80 2.37 17.03
CA LEU A 180 -2.56 2.52 16.27
C LEU A 180 -1.57 1.36 16.54
N ALA A 181 -1.51 0.87 17.78
CA ALA A 181 -0.73 -0.31 18.17
C ALA A 181 -1.16 -1.58 17.41
N LYS A 182 -2.48 -1.85 17.36
CA LYS A 182 -3.09 -3.00 16.68
C LYS A 182 -2.86 -2.91 15.15
N THR A 183 -2.94 -1.71 14.58
CA THR A 183 -2.65 -1.45 13.16
C THR A 183 -1.18 -1.69 12.81
N ILE A 184 -0.25 -1.11 13.57
CA ILE A 184 1.20 -1.29 13.37
C ILE A 184 1.59 -2.77 13.52
N ASN A 185 1.03 -3.46 14.52
CA ASN A 185 1.23 -4.89 14.73
C ASN A 185 0.84 -5.74 13.51
N VAL A 186 -0.33 -5.47 12.91
CA VAL A 186 -0.81 -6.19 11.72
C VAL A 186 0.05 -5.91 10.49
N ILE A 187 0.48 -4.66 10.27
CA ILE A 187 1.38 -4.30 9.17
C ILE A 187 2.75 -4.98 9.35
N GLN A 188 3.34 -4.86 10.54
CA GLN A 188 4.64 -5.46 10.89
C GLN A 188 4.60 -6.99 10.72
N LEU A 189 3.52 -7.64 11.16
CA LEU A 189 3.32 -9.08 11.03
C LEU A 189 3.20 -9.53 9.56
N SER A 190 2.28 -8.94 8.80
CA SER A 190 2.03 -9.36 7.42
C SER A 190 3.22 -9.05 6.50
N GLY A 191 3.85 -7.87 6.65
CA GLY A 191 5.03 -7.48 5.88
C GLY A 191 6.24 -8.37 6.17
N GLY A 192 6.48 -8.72 7.45
CA GLY A 192 7.56 -9.61 7.83
C GLY A 192 7.39 -11.03 7.27
N VAL A 193 6.18 -11.61 7.32
CA VAL A 193 5.96 -12.94 6.71
C VAL A 193 6.08 -12.88 5.18
N ALA A 194 5.55 -11.85 4.52
CA ALA A 194 5.70 -11.67 3.08
C ALA A 194 7.18 -11.61 2.65
N LEU A 195 8.00 -10.81 3.35
CA LEU A 195 9.44 -10.67 3.10
C LEU A 195 10.18 -12.02 3.24
N PHE A 196 9.88 -12.81 4.28
CA PHE A 196 10.51 -14.12 4.48
C PHE A 196 10.18 -15.08 3.34
N MET A 197 8.90 -15.19 2.99
CA MET A 197 8.41 -16.13 1.97
C MET A 197 8.92 -15.77 0.59
N TYR A 198 8.95 -14.47 0.26
CA TYR A 198 9.54 -14.00 -0.98
C TYR A 198 11.03 -14.35 -1.07
N ALA A 199 11.81 -14.03 -0.03
CA ALA A 199 13.24 -14.36 0.00
C ALA A 199 13.50 -15.88 -0.08
N LYS A 200 12.57 -16.74 0.39
CA LYS A 200 12.65 -18.20 0.15
C LYS A 200 12.42 -18.52 -1.32
N ALA A 201 11.41 -17.93 -1.96
CA ALA A 201 11.12 -18.14 -3.37
C ALA A 201 12.30 -17.72 -4.26
N ALA A 202 12.81 -16.49 -4.09
CA ALA A 202 13.94 -15.96 -4.86
C ALA A 202 15.24 -16.76 -4.64
N SER A 203 15.49 -17.27 -3.42
CA SER A 203 16.61 -18.17 -3.14
C SER A 203 16.45 -19.57 -3.76
N SER A 204 15.25 -19.95 -4.19
CA SER A 204 14.95 -21.25 -4.79
C SER A 204 14.86 -21.19 -6.32
N SER A 205 14.59 -20.02 -6.90
CA SER A 205 14.35 -19.81 -8.33
C SER A 205 15.65 -19.65 -9.14
N ALA A 206 16.57 -20.61 -9.00
CA ALA A 206 17.72 -20.73 -9.89
C ALA A 206 17.27 -21.21 -11.29
N GLY A 207 16.85 -20.29 -12.17
CA GLY A 207 16.72 -20.52 -13.61
C GLY A 207 15.37 -20.21 -14.28
N LYS A 208 14.32 -19.88 -13.53
CA LYS A 208 13.04 -19.39 -14.12
C LYS A 208 12.44 -18.27 -13.27
N GLY A 209 12.26 -17.09 -13.86
CA GLY A 209 11.55 -15.95 -13.25
C GLY A 209 10.04 -16.19 -13.17
N LEU A 210 9.36 -15.43 -12.32
CA LEU A 210 7.91 -15.53 -12.12
C LEU A 210 7.17 -14.85 -13.28
N THR A 211 6.73 -15.61 -14.28
CA THR A 211 6.00 -15.09 -15.43
C THR A 211 4.56 -14.73 -15.06
N TRP A 212 4.20 -13.45 -15.18
CA TRP A 212 2.83 -12.96 -14.96
C TRP A 212 1.93 -13.22 -16.19
N ASP A 213 1.62 -14.49 -16.42
CA ASP A 213 0.64 -14.94 -17.41
C ASP A 213 -0.80 -14.89 -16.86
N SER A 214 -1.78 -15.17 -17.72
CA SER A 214 -3.21 -15.15 -17.37
C SER A 214 -3.61 -16.17 -16.32
N GLU A 215 -2.95 -17.33 -16.27
CA GLU A 215 -3.21 -18.39 -15.29
C GLU A 215 -2.70 -17.98 -13.90
N MET A 216 -1.47 -17.47 -13.82
CA MET A 216 -0.87 -16.93 -12.61
C MET A 216 -1.72 -15.77 -12.03
N LEU A 217 -2.19 -14.87 -12.89
CA LEU A 217 -3.07 -13.76 -12.52
C LEU A 217 -4.45 -14.26 -12.04
N PHE A 218 -5.03 -15.25 -12.70
CA PHE A 218 -6.29 -15.88 -12.28
C PHE A 218 -6.15 -16.56 -10.90
N GLY A 219 -5.10 -17.36 -10.70
CA GLY A 219 -4.79 -17.99 -9.41
C GLY A 219 -4.52 -17.00 -8.28
N ALA A 220 -3.84 -15.89 -8.58
CA ALA A 220 -3.67 -14.79 -7.62
C ALA A 220 -5.02 -14.13 -7.28
N SER A 221 -5.92 -13.94 -8.26
CA SER A 221 -7.26 -13.39 -8.02
C SER A 221 -8.11 -14.31 -7.12
N LEU A 222 -8.03 -15.63 -7.30
CA LEU A 222 -8.69 -16.62 -6.44
C LEU A 222 -8.14 -16.59 -5.00
N ALA A 223 -6.82 -16.48 -4.84
CA ALA A 223 -6.19 -16.35 -3.53
C ALA A 223 -6.61 -15.05 -2.80
N CYS A 224 -6.81 -13.95 -3.56
CA CYS A 224 -7.36 -12.70 -3.05
C CYS A 224 -8.87 -12.80 -2.73
N MET A 225 -9.67 -13.51 -3.53
CA MET A 225 -11.09 -13.75 -3.22
C MET A 225 -11.23 -14.53 -1.91
N ALA A 226 -10.37 -15.53 -1.68
CA ALA A 226 -10.33 -16.26 -0.43
C ALA A 226 -10.01 -15.36 0.79
N LEU A 227 -9.24 -14.27 0.59
CA LEU A 227 -8.98 -13.25 1.62
C LEU A 227 -10.18 -12.31 1.87
N VAL A 228 -10.99 -12.03 0.85
CA VAL A 228 -12.27 -11.29 1.01
C VAL A 228 -13.26 -12.15 1.82
N CYS A 229 -13.32 -13.45 1.53
CA CYS A 229 -14.08 -14.40 2.34
C CYS A 229 -13.60 -14.44 3.81
N ASP A 230 -12.28 -14.52 4.03
CA ASP A 230 -11.65 -14.42 5.36
C ASP A 230 -12.04 -13.10 6.09
N ALA A 231 -12.11 -11.98 5.38
CA ALA A 231 -12.49 -10.67 5.92
C ALA A 231 -13.96 -10.57 6.34
N ILE A 232 -14.84 -11.35 5.72
CA ILE A 232 -16.28 -11.37 6.04
C ILE A 232 -16.54 -12.30 7.23
N TYR A 233 -16.20 -13.58 7.11
CA TYR A 233 -16.71 -14.58 8.06
C TYR A 233 -16.17 -14.38 9.48
N GLY A 234 -14.86 -14.11 9.64
CA GLY A 234 -14.23 -13.98 10.96
C GLY A 234 -14.80 -12.83 11.80
N PRO A 235 -14.85 -11.61 11.27
CA PRO A 235 -15.47 -10.48 11.97
C PRO A 235 -16.99 -10.63 12.14
N TYR A 236 -17.68 -11.37 11.28
CA TYR A 236 -19.09 -11.71 11.49
C TYR A 236 -19.28 -12.77 12.60
N GLN A 237 -18.36 -13.74 12.75
CA GLN A 237 -18.29 -14.59 13.96
C GLN A 237 -18.11 -13.73 15.22
N ASN A 238 -17.21 -12.72 15.21
CA ASN A 238 -17.07 -11.79 16.35
C ASN A 238 -18.40 -11.11 16.70
N LYS A 239 -19.19 -10.69 15.70
CA LYS A 239 -20.52 -10.07 15.88
C LYS A 239 -21.53 -11.05 16.49
N ILE A 240 -21.55 -12.30 16.04
CA ILE A 240 -22.36 -13.37 16.63
C ILE A 240 -21.93 -13.66 18.08
N CYS A 241 -20.63 -13.81 18.35
CA CYS A 241 -20.08 -14.01 19.69
C CYS A 241 -20.49 -12.88 20.66
N LYS A 242 -20.35 -11.61 20.25
CA LYS A 242 -20.72 -10.45 21.07
C LYS A 242 -22.22 -10.35 21.34
N LYS A 243 -23.07 -10.68 20.36
CA LYS A 243 -24.53 -10.47 20.44
C LYS A 243 -25.30 -11.66 21.04
N HIS A 244 -24.86 -12.89 20.79
CA HIS A 244 -25.58 -14.12 21.15
C HIS A 244 -24.78 -15.05 22.07
N ASN A 245 -23.47 -14.80 22.27
CA ASN A 245 -22.57 -15.58 23.13
C ASN A 245 -22.68 -17.14 23.01
N PRO A 246 -22.79 -17.72 21.80
CA PRO A 246 -22.79 -19.18 21.65
C PRO A 246 -21.56 -19.83 22.29
N SER A 247 -21.66 -21.10 22.72
CA SER A 247 -20.47 -21.87 23.05
C SER A 247 -19.58 -22.04 21.80
N ASN A 248 -18.29 -22.27 22.01
CA ASN A 248 -17.37 -22.63 20.92
C ASN A 248 -17.87 -23.86 20.15
N TRP A 249 -18.52 -24.81 20.84
CA TRP A 249 -19.13 -26.00 20.24
C TRP A 249 -20.33 -25.66 19.35
N VAL A 250 -21.25 -24.78 19.79
CA VAL A 250 -22.39 -24.31 18.98
C VAL A 250 -21.90 -23.51 17.76
N LEU A 251 -20.89 -22.66 17.93
CA LEU A 251 -20.26 -21.89 16.85
C LEU A 251 -19.61 -22.81 15.80
N MET A 252 -18.87 -23.84 16.26
CA MET A 252 -18.27 -24.86 15.41
C MET A 252 -19.32 -25.70 14.67
N PHE A 253 -20.35 -26.16 15.37
CA PHE A 253 -21.39 -27.04 14.84
C PHE A 253 -22.17 -26.39 13.71
N ASN A 254 -22.76 -25.21 13.95
CA ASN A 254 -23.62 -24.57 12.94
C ASN A 254 -22.83 -24.20 11.68
N MET A 255 -21.61 -23.68 11.83
CA MET A 255 -20.78 -23.33 10.68
C MET A 255 -20.44 -24.55 9.82
N ASN A 256 -19.97 -25.64 10.43
CA ASN A 256 -19.63 -26.85 9.69
C ASN A 256 -20.87 -27.57 9.15
N PHE A 257 -22.03 -27.42 9.79
CA PHE A 257 -23.30 -27.95 9.29
C PHE A 257 -23.77 -27.22 8.03
N PHE A 258 -23.79 -25.88 8.03
CA PHE A 258 -24.17 -25.12 6.83
C PHE A 258 -23.11 -25.18 5.73
N GLU A 259 -21.82 -25.30 6.08
CA GLU A 259 -20.74 -25.61 5.13
C GLU A 259 -20.96 -26.99 4.50
N LEU A 260 -21.24 -28.03 5.30
CA LEU A 260 -21.51 -29.39 4.82
C LEU A 260 -22.70 -29.44 3.85
N VAL A 261 -23.79 -28.73 4.12
CA VAL A 261 -24.96 -28.69 3.23
C VAL A 261 -24.59 -28.14 1.85
N VAL A 262 -23.79 -27.07 1.77
CA VAL A 262 -23.38 -26.48 0.48
C VAL A 262 -22.28 -27.30 -0.20
N ALA A 263 -21.27 -27.75 0.54
CA ALA A 263 -20.19 -28.59 0.04
C ALA A 263 -20.69 -29.94 -0.50
N LEU A 264 -21.65 -30.58 0.18
CA LEU A 264 -22.28 -31.80 -0.31
C LEU A 264 -23.07 -31.57 -1.61
N GLY A 265 -23.77 -30.43 -1.73
CA GLY A 265 -24.43 -30.03 -2.96
C GLY A 265 -23.44 -29.89 -4.14
N MET A 266 -22.30 -29.22 -3.92
CA MET A 266 -21.24 -29.07 -4.93
C MET A 266 -20.57 -30.42 -5.28
N ALA A 267 -20.26 -31.25 -4.28
CA ALA A 267 -19.64 -32.56 -4.50
C ALA A 267 -20.58 -33.57 -5.19
N ILE A 268 -21.91 -33.44 -5.03
CA ILE A 268 -22.91 -34.19 -5.80
C ILE A 268 -22.98 -33.66 -7.24
N TYR A 269 -23.04 -32.34 -7.43
CA TYR A 269 -23.09 -31.70 -8.76
C TYR A 269 -21.85 -32.04 -9.62
N ASN A 270 -20.66 -32.02 -9.02
CA ASN A 270 -19.40 -32.42 -9.65
C ASN A 270 -19.22 -33.96 -9.77
N ASN A 271 -20.16 -34.77 -9.25
CA ASN A 271 -20.08 -36.23 -9.18
C ASN A 271 -18.80 -36.77 -8.48
N GLU A 272 -18.35 -36.10 -7.42
CA GLU A 272 -17.09 -36.43 -6.72
C GLU A 272 -17.25 -37.53 -5.66
N ILE A 273 -18.42 -37.61 -5.01
CA ILE A 273 -18.64 -38.47 -3.82
C ILE A 273 -18.41 -39.96 -4.10
N VAL A 274 -19.05 -40.52 -5.14
CA VAL A 274 -19.00 -41.97 -5.41
C VAL A 274 -17.62 -42.41 -5.92
N PRO A 275 -16.96 -41.70 -6.85
CA PRO A 275 -15.58 -42.00 -7.23
C PRO A 275 -14.58 -41.89 -6.06
N ALA A 276 -14.69 -40.84 -5.24
CA ALA A 276 -13.83 -40.68 -4.06
C ALA A 276 -13.99 -41.84 -3.08
N PHE A 277 -15.23 -42.24 -2.78
CA PHE A 277 -15.49 -43.40 -1.91
C PHE A 277 -14.88 -44.68 -2.46
N LYS A 278 -15.06 -44.97 -3.75
CA LYS A 278 -14.45 -46.15 -4.40
C LYS A 278 -12.93 -46.15 -4.27
N PHE A 279 -12.28 -45.02 -4.55
CA PHE A 279 -10.82 -44.90 -4.43
C PHE A 279 -10.30 -45.16 -3.00
N VAL A 280 -11.02 -44.71 -1.97
CA VAL A 280 -10.68 -45.02 -0.57
C VAL A 280 -10.92 -46.50 -0.23
N MET A 281 -11.89 -47.16 -0.85
CA MET A 281 -12.15 -48.60 -0.67
C MET A 281 -11.20 -49.49 -1.48
N GLU A 282 -10.53 -48.97 -2.51
CA GLU A 282 -9.47 -49.67 -3.26
C GLU A 282 -8.17 -49.80 -2.45
N ASP A 283 -7.89 -48.85 -1.55
CA ASP A 283 -6.77 -48.91 -0.59
C ASP A 283 -7.16 -48.31 0.77
N PRO A 284 -7.94 -49.05 1.58
CA PRO A 284 -8.50 -48.56 2.84
C PRO A 284 -7.45 -48.47 3.95
N TYR A 285 -6.29 -49.10 3.81
CA TYR A 285 -5.22 -48.99 4.78
C TYR A 285 -4.40 -47.72 4.54
N GLU A 286 -3.89 -47.50 3.32
CA GLU A 286 -3.00 -46.38 3.05
C GLU A 286 -3.77 -45.07 2.78
N VAL A 287 -4.80 -45.09 1.93
CA VAL A 287 -5.63 -43.88 1.70
C VAL A 287 -6.54 -43.64 2.90
N GLY A 288 -7.19 -44.68 3.41
CA GLY A 288 -8.17 -44.57 4.49
C GLY A 288 -7.59 -44.07 5.82
N SER A 289 -6.41 -44.55 6.24
CA SER A 289 -5.76 -44.06 7.47
C SER A 289 -5.32 -42.60 7.36
N ARG A 290 -4.79 -42.18 6.21
CA ARG A 290 -4.42 -40.78 5.92
C ARG A 290 -5.64 -39.86 5.91
N LEU A 291 -6.76 -40.30 5.34
CA LEU A 291 -8.04 -39.58 5.37
C LEU A 291 -8.63 -39.48 6.78
N ALA A 292 -8.53 -40.54 7.58
CA ALA A 292 -8.94 -40.51 8.99
C ALA A 292 -8.09 -39.51 9.80
N LEU A 293 -6.76 -39.54 9.65
CA LEU A 293 -5.85 -38.61 10.32
C LEU A 293 -6.05 -37.15 9.88
N TYR A 294 -6.32 -36.92 8.59
CA TYR A 294 -6.74 -35.61 8.04
C TYR A 294 -8.00 -35.09 8.75
N CYS A 295 -9.05 -35.92 8.87
CA CYS A 295 -10.30 -35.54 9.54
C CYS A 295 -10.11 -35.28 11.05
N MET A 296 -9.35 -36.14 11.73
CA MET A 296 -9.06 -36.00 13.16
C MET A 296 -8.26 -34.74 13.47
N THR A 297 -7.23 -34.43 12.68
CA THR A 297 -6.36 -33.27 12.89
C THR A 297 -7.03 -31.96 12.49
N MET A 298 -7.92 -31.96 11.48
CA MET A 298 -8.81 -30.84 11.21
C MET A 298 -9.77 -30.59 12.39
N SER A 299 -10.47 -31.62 12.87
CA SER A 299 -11.39 -31.49 14.01
C SER A 299 -10.70 -30.95 15.26
N LEU A 300 -9.52 -31.50 15.61
CA LEU A 300 -8.72 -31.01 16.74
C LEU A 300 -8.25 -29.56 16.54
N GLY A 301 -7.77 -29.22 15.33
CA GLY A 301 -7.36 -27.87 14.98
C GLY A 301 -8.52 -26.88 15.09
N ASN A 302 -9.71 -27.24 14.59
CA ASN A 302 -10.90 -26.42 14.67
C ASN A 302 -11.36 -26.18 16.11
N VAL A 303 -11.25 -27.15 17.03
CA VAL A 303 -11.54 -26.91 18.46
C VAL A 303 -10.68 -25.77 19.01
N PHE A 304 -9.37 -25.74 18.71
CA PHE A 304 -8.51 -24.63 19.13
C PHE A 304 -8.83 -23.30 18.41
N ILE A 305 -9.19 -23.33 17.12
CA ILE A 305 -9.62 -22.15 16.36
C ILE A 305 -10.89 -21.55 16.96
N PHE A 306 -11.93 -22.34 17.20
CA PHE A 306 -13.20 -21.87 17.76
C PHE A 306 -13.09 -21.44 19.24
N LEU A 307 -12.16 -22.00 20.01
CA LEU A 307 -11.80 -21.49 21.33
C LEU A 307 -11.08 -20.14 21.25
N MET A 308 -10.04 -20.01 20.41
CA MET A 308 -9.32 -18.74 20.23
C MET A 308 -10.23 -17.65 19.65
N GLN A 309 -11.14 -18.01 18.74
CA GLN A 309 -12.17 -17.13 18.20
C GLN A 309 -13.11 -16.61 19.30
N LYS A 310 -13.45 -17.43 20.31
CA LYS A 310 -14.31 -17.02 21.42
C LYS A 310 -13.59 -16.20 22.49
N GLU A 311 -12.37 -16.60 22.89
CA GLU A 311 -11.61 -15.89 23.93
C GLU A 311 -10.91 -14.62 23.42
N PHE A 312 -10.40 -14.60 22.18
CA PHE A 312 -9.51 -13.56 21.66
C PHE A 312 -9.94 -12.94 20.31
N GLY A 313 -10.94 -13.51 19.64
CA GLY A 313 -11.54 -12.95 18.42
C GLY A 313 -10.79 -13.23 17.11
N ALA A 314 -11.43 -12.88 15.99
CA ALA A 314 -10.97 -13.19 14.64
C ALA A 314 -9.54 -12.72 14.33
N LEU A 315 -9.16 -11.51 14.75
CA LEU A 315 -7.80 -11.05 14.49
C LEU A 315 -6.74 -11.86 15.25
N ALA A 316 -7.03 -12.38 16.46
CA ALA A 316 -6.11 -13.27 17.16
C ALA A 316 -5.87 -14.56 16.36
N VAL A 317 -6.94 -15.18 15.88
CA VAL A 317 -6.88 -16.34 14.97
C VAL A 317 -6.06 -16.03 13.71
N ALA A 318 -6.28 -14.87 13.10
CA ALA A 318 -5.52 -14.44 11.92
C ALA A 318 -4.03 -14.20 12.22
N LYS A 319 -3.68 -13.58 13.35
CA LYS A 319 -2.28 -13.38 13.77
C LYS A 319 -1.59 -14.72 14.05
N THR A 320 -2.21 -15.57 14.86
CA THR A 320 -1.67 -16.89 15.23
C THR A 320 -1.47 -17.81 14.02
N THR A 321 -2.41 -17.83 13.07
CA THR A 321 -2.28 -18.61 11.83
C THR A 321 -1.29 -18.02 10.83
N THR A 322 -1.00 -16.71 10.91
CA THR A 322 0.05 -16.06 10.10
C THR A 322 1.44 -16.38 10.64
N VAL A 323 1.67 -16.31 11.96
CA VAL A 323 2.93 -16.75 12.58
C VAL A 323 3.17 -18.24 12.33
N ARG A 324 2.12 -19.09 12.41
CA ARG A 324 2.22 -20.52 12.09
C ARG A 324 2.87 -20.78 10.72
N LYS A 325 2.44 -20.05 9.68
CA LYS A 325 2.98 -20.20 8.31
C LYS A 325 4.48 -19.92 8.27
N LEU A 326 4.94 -18.85 8.93
CA LEU A 326 6.36 -18.57 9.05
C LEU A 326 7.10 -19.73 9.72
N VAL A 327 6.62 -20.18 10.89
CA VAL A 327 7.27 -21.24 11.67
C VAL A 327 7.33 -22.56 10.90
N SER A 328 6.25 -23.01 10.26
CA SER A 328 6.25 -24.23 9.43
C SER A 328 7.25 -24.13 8.28
N VAL A 329 7.40 -22.96 7.65
CA VAL A 329 8.35 -22.78 6.53
C VAL A 329 9.80 -22.61 7.00
N VAL A 330 10.04 -21.98 8.14
CA VAL A 330 11.37 -21.92 8.80
C VAL A 330 11.84 -23.32 9.19
N LEU A 331 10.97 -24.12 9.82
CA LEU A 331 11.25 -25.52 10.15
C LEU A 331 11.55 -26.34 8.88
N SER A 332 10.77 -26.15 7.80
CA SER A 332 11.07 -26.75 6.49
C SER A 332 12.47 -26.38 5.97
N VAL A 333 12.85 -25.10 6.01
CA VAL A 333 14.18 -24.63 5.57
C VAL A 333 15.29 -25.31 6.37
N LEU A 334 15.16 -25.38 7.69
CA LEU A 334 16.14 -26.00 8.59
C LEU A 334 16.23 -27.53 8.41
N MET A 335 15.09 -28.23 8.34
CA MET A 335 15.06 -29.70 8.19
C MET A 335 15.63 -30.18 6.85
N PHE A 336 15.45 -29.41 5.77
CA PHE A 336 16.04 -29.72 4.46
C PHE A 336 17.45 -29.12 4.26
N GLY A 337 18.11 -28.65 5.33
CA GLY A 337 19.50 -28.17 5.29
C GLY A 337 19.74 -26.89 4.50
N HIS A 338 18.68 -26.18 4.10
CA HIS A 338 18.79 -24.93 3.35
C HIS A 338 19.22 -23.78 4.29
N ARG A 339 20.10 -22.90 3.81
CA ARG A 339 20.61 -21.77 4.60
C ARG A 339 19.56 -20.64 4.66
N ILE A 340 19.23 -20.17 5.87
CA ILE A 340 18.40 -18.97 6.07
C ILE A 340 19.24 -17.73 5.72
N LEU A 341 18.77 -16.93 4.76
CA LEU A 341 19.42 -15.72 4.28
C LEU A 341 19.37 -14.58 5.32
N PRO A 342 20.30 -13.58 5.29
CA PRO A 342 20.26 -12.43 6.20
C PRO A 342 18.93 -11.65 6.17
N VAL A 343 18.33 -11.49 4.98
CA VAL A 343 17.00 -10.86 4.82
C VAL A 343 15.88 -11.69 5.45
N GLN A 344 16.00 -13.02 5.47
CA GLN A 344 15.05 -13.91 6.14
C GLN A 344 15.20 -13.85 7.67
N TRP A 345 16.41 -13.71 8.19
CA TRP A 345 16.63 -13.45 9.63
C TRP A 345 16.03 -12.11 10.08
N LEU A 346 16.18 -11.06 9.26
CA LEU A 346 15.51 -9.77 9.50
C LEU A 346 13.97 -9.93 9.48
N ALA A 347 13.43 -10.68 8.51
CA ALA A 347 12.00 -10.95 8.41
C ALA A 347 11.44 -11.72 9.62
N ILE A 348 12.19 -12.71 10.14
CA ILE A 348 11.88 -13.39 11.41
C ILE A 348 11.84 -12.38 12.57
N LEU A 349 12.88 -11.55 12.71
CA LEU A 349 12.96 -10.55 13.80
C LEU A 349 11.79 -9.57 13.77
N ILE A 350 11.40 -9.09 12.58
CA ILE A 350 10.24 -8.23 12.36
C ILE A 350 8.94 -8.89 12.85
N VAL A 351 8.72 -10.17 12.52
CA VAL A 351 7.51 -10.91 12.92
C VAL A 351 7.45 -11.15 14.43
N PHE A 352 8.53 -11.63 15.05
CA PHE A 352 8.53 -11.97 16.47
C PHE A 352 8.52 -10.74 17.40
N THR A 353 9.00 -9.58 16.93
CA THR A 353 8.91 -8.32 17.70
C THR A 353 7.54 -7.64 17.62
N ALA A 354 6.70 -7.95 16.63
CA ALA A 354 5.43 -7.25 16.42
C ALA A 354 4.48 -7.24 17.65
N PRO A 355 4.32 -8.33 18.44
CA PRO A 355 3.52 -8.29 19.67
C PRO A 355 4.13 -7.43 20.77
N MET A 356 5.47 -7.31 20.81
CA MET A 356 6.18 -6.43 21.74
C MET A 356 5.95 -4.96 21.36
N THR A 357 5.99 -4.63 20.06
CA THR A 357 5.59 -3.31 19.54
C THR A 357 4.15 -2.96 19.94
N GLU A 358 3.20 -3.89 19.77
CA GLU A 358 1.80 -3.70 20.14
C GLU A 358 1.64 -3.40 21.63
N LYS A 359 2.26 -4.22 22.49
CA LYS A 359 2.23 -4.02 23.94
C LYS A 359 2.87 -2.68 24.33
N ARG A 360 4.03 -2.34 23.77
CA ARG A 360 4.78 -1.12 24.14
C ARG A 360 4.05 0.16 23.74
N ILE A 361 3.40 0.20 22.58
CA ILE A 361 2.60 1.36 22.16
C ILE A 361 1.35 1.50 23.04
N ASN A 362 0.72 0.39 23.44
CA ASN A 362 -0.40 0.41 24.38
C ASN A 362 0.01 0.83 25.81
N GLU A 363 1.22 0.49 26.26
CA GLU A 363 1.80 1.01 27.52
C GLU A 363 2.01 2.53 27.46
N LEU A 364 2.67 3.01 26.40
CA LEU A 364 2.95 4.44 26.19
C LEU A 364 1.68 5.30 26.00
N ARG A 365 0.54 4.67 25.67
CA ARG A 365 -0.77 5.34 25.50
C ARG A 365 -1.63 5.35 26.77
N LYS A 366 -1.21 4.71 27.86
CA LYS A 366 -1.92 4.87 29.15
C LYS A 366 -1.72 6.30 29.65
N PRO A 367 -2.78 7.09 29.91
CA PRO A 367 -2.61 8.43 30.45
C PRO A 367 -2.07 8.33 31.89
N THR A 368 -0.91 8.93 32.14
CA THR A 368 -0.45 9.18 33.51
C THR A 368 -1.47 10.07 34.19
N ALA A 369 -2.02 9.62 35.32
CA ALA A 369 -3.07 10.33 36.05
C ALA A 369 -2.52 11.55 36.81
N LEU A 370 -2.17 12.60 36.07
CA LEU A 370 -1.90 13.92 36.63
C LEU A 370 -3.22 14.53 37.12
N HIS A 371 -3.32 14.74 38.44
CA HIS A 371 -4.36 15.55 39.05
C HIS A 371 -4.27 17.00 38.55
N LEU A 372 -5.10 17.35 37.57
CA LEU A 372 -5.44 18.73 37.27
C LEU A 372 -6.86 19.00 37.74
N SER A 373 -6.98 19.67 38.88
CA SER A 373 -8.25 20.11 39.45
C SER A 373 -8.95 21.10 38.52
N ALA A 374 -10.27 21.02 38.44
CA ALA A 374 -11.06 21.81 37.51
C ALA A 374 -10.96 23.32 37.79
N VAL A 375 -10.68 24.08 36.73
CA VAL A 375 -11.11 25.49 36.62
C VAL A 375 -12.24 25.48 35.59
N GLY A 376 -13.48 25.63 36.06
CA GLY A 376 -14.66 25.43 35.22
C GLY A 376 -14.92 26.61 34.28
N TRP A 377 -15.18 26.30 33.02
CA TRP A 377 -15.92 27.18 32.10
C TRP A 377 -17.06 26.37 31.48
N THR A 378 -18.29 26.78 31.76
CA THR A 378 -19.51 26.08 31.35
C THR A 378 -19.88 26.41 29.91
N SER A 379 -20.47 25.43 29.22
CA SER A 379 -20.96 25.57 27.86
C SER A 379 -22.36 26.22 27.82
N SER A 380 -22.49 27.40 27.20
CA SER A 380 -23.72 27.81 26.48
C SER A 380 -23.62 29.21 25.83
N SER A 381 -23.51 29.27 24.50
CA SER A 381 -24.05 30.32 23.60
C SER A 381 -23.48 30.14 22.17
N PHE A 382 -24.06 30.86 21.20
CA PHE A 382 -23.60 30.96 19.81
C PHE A 382 -23.58 29.66 18.96
N PHE A 383 -24.77 29.07 18.81
CA PHE A 383 -25.19 28.49 17.53
C PHE A 383 -26.52 29.12 17.08
N PRO A 384 -26.55 29.86 15.97
CA PRO A 384 -27.72 29.98 15.11
C PRO A 384 -27.59 29.04 13.90
N SER A 385 -28.65 28.29 13.60
CA SER A 385 -28.69 27.42 12.43
C SER A 385 -29.09 28.21 11.17
N GLN A 386 -28.48 27.90 10.02
CA GLN A 386 -28.99 28.29 8.70
C GLN A 386 -28.84 27.14 7.68
N LYS A 387 -29.69 27.20 6.65
CA LYS A 387 -29.85 26.18 5.59
C LYS A 387 -29.06 26.59 4.33
N PRO A 388 -28.67 25.64 3.46
CA PRO A 388 -28.07 25.98 2.16
C PRO A 388 -29.09 26.62 1.21
N ILE A 389 -28.60 27.43 0.27
CA ILE A 389 -29.39 28.07 -0.79
C ILE A 389 -28.78 27.72 -2.16
N PHE A 390 -29.67 27.58 -3.15
CA PHE A 390 -29.54 27.49 -4.62
C PHE A 390 -28.33 28.25 -5.26
N VAL A 391 -27.87 27.95 -6.48
CA VAL A 391 -28.65 27.84 -7.74
C VAL A 391 -28.08 26.83 -8.76
N SER A 392 -29.01 26.25 -9.53
CA SER A 392 -28.83 25.32 -10.66
C SER A 392 -28.39 26.00 -11.96
N LEU A 393 -27.68 25.28 -12.84
CA LEU A 393 -27.79 25.47 -14.30
C LEU A 393 -27.56 24.13 -15.01
N TYR A 394 -28.25 23.94 -16.15
CA TYR A 394 -28.53 22.61 -16.73
C TYR A 394 -28.34 22.64 -18.25
N THR A 395 -27.89 21.51 -18.81
CA THR A 395 -27.84 21.21 -20.27
C THR A 395 -27.00 22.12 -21.18
N MET A 396 -26.03 21.52 -21.86
CA MET A 396 -26.29 21.16 -23.27
C MET A 396 -25.56 19.86 -23.64
N CYS A 397 -26.11 19.16 -24.65
CA CYS A 397 -25.55 17.93 -25.19
C CYS A 397 -25.24 18.14 -26.67
N SER A 398 -24.13 17.60 -27.17
CA SER A 398 -24.05 17.03 -28.52
C SER A 398 -22.82 16.16 -28.71
N THR A 399 -23.02 15.07 -29.44
CA THR A 399 -22.01 14.10 -29.88
C THR A 399 -21.07 14.67 -30.94
N THR A 400 -19.88 14.09 -31.06
CA THR A 400 -19.12 14.07 -32.32
C THR A 400 -18.37 12.72 -32.42
N THR A 401 -18.21 12.24 -33.65
CA THR A 401 -17.94 10.83 -33.98
C THR A 401 -16.47 10.42 -33.86
N ILE A 402 -16.22 9.14 -33.54
CA ILE A 402 -14.90 8.51 -33.58
C ILE A 402 -14.58 8.07 -35.01
N THR A 403 -13.39 8.40 -35.51
CA THR A 403 -12.82 7.81 -36.73
C THR A 403 -11.63 6.92 -36.39
N GLN A 404 -11.62 5.68 -36.88
CA GLN A 404 -10.50 4.74 -36.75
C GLN A 404 -9.47 4.97 -37.86
N THR A 405 -8.19 4.68 -37.58
CA THR A 405 -7.18 4.35 -38.60
C THR A 405 -6.25 3.26 -38.07
N GLU A 406 -6.44 2.07 -38.62
CA GLU A 406 -5.52 0.95 -38.92
C GLU A 406 -4.24 0.71 -38.09
N THR A 407 -4.10 -0.56 -37.69
CA THR A 407 -2.88 -1.19 -37.15
C THR A 407 -2.16 -1.99 -38.24
N VAL A 408 -0.81 -1.96 -38.25
CA VAL A 408 0.01 -2.87 -39.07
C VAL A 408 1.01 -3.59 -38.17
N GLU A 409 0.94 -4.93 -38.13
CA GLU A 409 1.95 -5.79 -37.51
C GLU A 409 2.96 -6.30 -38.55
N LEU A 410 4.23 -6.49 -38.15
CA LEU A 410 5.18 -7.40 -38.80
C LEU A 410 6.13 -7.99 -37.74
N ARG A 411 6.66 -9.20 -37.99
CA ARG A 411 7.51 -9.98 -37.05
C ARG A 411 8.78 -10.56 -37.73
N PRO A 412 9.77 -11.05 -36.97
CA PRO A 412 11.19 -11.01 -37.38
C PRO A 412 11.85 -12.37 -37.71
N SER A 413 13.10 -12.31 -38.20
CA SER A 413 14.11 -13.38 -38.14
C SER A 413 15.54 -12.76 -38.00
N PRO A 414 16.62 -13.53 -37.70
CA PRO A 414 17.68 -13.05 -36.79
C PRO A 414 19.15 -13.08 -37.31
N GLU A 415 20.09 -12.87 -36.36
CA GLU A 415 21.56 -13.12 -36.42
C GLU A 415 22.43 -12.11 -37.22
N ALA A 416 23.67 -11.74 -36.84
CA ALA A 416 24.44 -11.72 -35.56
C ALA A 416 25.74 -10.89 -35.80
N ALA A 417 26.59 -10.41 -34.87
CA ALA A 417 26.66 -10.32 -33.39
C ALA A 417 27.64 -9.18 -32.98
N GLY A 418 27.64 -8.72 -31.72
CA GLY A 418 28.71 -7.84 -31.15
C GLY A 418 28.25 -7.02 -29.92
N ASP A 419 29.11 -6.86 -28.90
CA ASP A 419 28.75 -6.15 -27.65
C ASP A 419 29.25 -4.70 -27.62
N LEU A 420 28.31 -3.77 -27.38
CA LEU A 420 28.54 -2.34 -27.15
C LEU A 420 27.36 -1.66 -26.41
N ARG A 421 26.44 -2.46 -25.82
CA ARG A 421 25.08 -2.13 -25.31
C ARG A 421 23.85 -2.50 -26.18
N THR A 422 23.72 -2.29 -27.49
CA THR A 422 24.60 -1.68 -28.52
C THR A 422 24.10 -0.30 -28.96
N GLU A 423 23.34 -0.23 -30.06
CA GLU A 423 22.79 1.00 -30.64
C GLU A 423 21.64 1.54 -29.76
N ALA A 424 21.43 2.87 -29.73
CA ALA A 424 20.42 3.43 -28.84
C ALA A 424 19.00 3.12 -29.37
N ASP A 425 18.22 2.43 -28.53
CA ASP A 425 17.59 1.12 -28.82
C ASP A 425 16.41 1.07 -29.83
N THR A 426 16.47 1.86 -30.91
CA THR A 426 15.83 1.63 -32.24
C THR A 426 16.12 2.73 -33.26
N LYS A 427 16.58 3.93 -32.84
CA LYS A 427 16.95 5.06 -33.74
C LYS A 427 17.66 6.25 -33.05
N GLY A 428 18.23 6.05 -31.87
CA GLY A 428 18.82 7.12 -31.07
C GLY A 428 20.27 7.46 -31.45
N LEU A 429 20.63 8.74 -31.35
CA LEU A 429 22.00 9.22 -31.56
C LEU A 429 23.03 8.56 -30.63
N THR A 430 24.21 8.31 -31.20
CA THR A 430 25.44 7.94 -30.48
C THR A 430 25.99 9.08 -29.61
N ALA A 431 26.95 8.77 -28.72
CA ALA A 431 27.66 9.78 -27.94
C ALA A 431 28.37 10.82 -28.83
N GLU A 432 28.97 10.38 -29.94
CA GLU A 432 29.62 11.26 -30.91
C GLU A 432 28.63 12.17 -31.64
N GLU A 433 27.40 11.72 -31.86
CA GLU A 433 26.36 12.55 -32.47
C GLU A 433 25.74 13.57 -31.52
N PHE A 434 25.77 13.32 -30.20
CA PHE A 434 25.54 14.39 -29.23
C PHE A 434 26.73 15.37 -29.11
N LEU A 435 27.93 14.96 -29.54
CA LEU A 435 29.09 15.86 -29.66
C LEU A 435 29.08 16.66 -30.97
N LYS A 436 28.42 16.18 -32.04
CA LYS A 436 28.04 17.02 -33.19
C LYS A 436 27.15 18.18 -32.70
N VAL A 437 27.21 19.32 -33.40
CA VAL A 437 26.47 20.52 -32.99
C VAL A 437 24.99 20.36 -33.37
N GLY A 438 24.13 20.20 -32.37
CA GLY A 438 22.68 20.19 -32.54
C GLY A 438 22.12 21.52 -33.08
N PRO A 439 20.83 21.56 -33.48
CA PRO A 439 20.21 22.74 -34.06
C PRO A 439 20.38 23.97 -33.17
N SER A 440 20.72 25.11 -33.79
CA SER A 440 21.04 26.32 -33.04
C SER A 440 19.80 26.87 -32.33
N VAL A 441 19.97 27.43 -31.14
CA VAL A 441 18.88 28.04 -30.37
C VAL A 441 18.11 29.10 -31.19
N PRO A 442 18.76 29.98 -31.98
CA PRO A 442 18.04 30.88 -32.89
C PRO A 442 17.18 30.16 -33.93
N ALA A 443 17.64 29.07 -34.55
CA ALA A 443 16.85 28.33 -35.54
C ALA A 443 15.59 27.70 -34.92
N LEU A 444 15.70 27.16 -33.71
CA LEU A 444 14.56 26.65 -32.95
C LEU A 444 13.60 27.78 -32.54
N GLN A 445 14.13 28.92 -32.09
CA GLN A 445 13.34 30.08 -31.70
C GLN A 445 12.58 30.70 -32.90
N SER A 446 13.18 30.71 -34.09
CA SER A 446 12.56 31.18 -35.33
C SER A 446 11.47 30.26 -35.89
N ALA A 447 11.49 28.97 -35.55
CA ALA A 447 10.45 28.02 -35.96
C ALA A 447 9.15 28.15 -35.13
N ILE A 448 9.27 28.57 -33.87
CA ILE A 448 8.12 28.75 -32.96
C ILE A 448 7.31 29.98 -33.37
N PRO A 449 6.00 29.84 -33.67
CA PRO A 449 5.13 30.96 -34.04
C PRO A 449 5.15 32.09 -33.00
N LEU A 450 5.04 33.35 -33.46
CA LEU A 450 5.16 34.51 -32.58
C LEU A 450 4.06 34.56 -31.52
N HIS A 451 2.82 34.22 -31.89
CA HIS A 451 1.67 34.22 -30.97
C HIS A 451 1.80 33.15 -29.87
N CYS A 452 2.59 32.09 -30.06
CA CYS A 452 2.86 31.11 -29.02
C CYS A 452 3.56 31.72 -27.78
N ARG A 453 4.14 32.92 -27.92
CA ARG A 453 4.77 33.67 -26.81
C ARG A 453 3.84 34.71 -26.18
N GLU A 454 2.57 34.79 -26.59
CA GLU A 454 1.56 35.67 -26.03
C GLU A 454 1.03 35.14 -24.69
N ARG A 455 1.69 35.56 -23.62
CA ARG A 455 1.33 35.26 -22.23
C ARG A 455 0.07 36.04 -21.82
N SER A 456 -1.10 35.46 -22.06
CA SER A 456 -2.40 36.05 -21.73
C SER A 456 -2.82 35.73 -20.30
N LEU A 457 -2.84 36.76 -19.44
CA LEU A 457 -3.32 36.66 -18.05
C LEU A 457 -4.74 36.05 -17.98
N LEU A 458 -5.63 36.44 -18.89
CA LEU A 458 -7.01 35.96 -18.89
C LEU A 458 -7.10 34.45 -19.19
N ARG A 459 -6.32 33.94 -20.13
CA ARG A 459 -6.26 32.49 -20.42
C ARG A 459 -5.72 31.72 -19.21
N SER A 460 -4.57 32.13 -18.68
CA SER A 460 -3.94 31.45 -17.54
C SER A 460 -4.80 31.51 -16.26
N ALA A 461 -5.46 32.64 -16.00
CA ALA A 461 -6.43 32.75 -14.91
C ALA A 461 -7.67 31.85 -15.14
N SER A 462 -8.15 31.73 -16.39
CA SER A 462 -9.25 30.81 -16.72
C SER A 462 -8.89 29.35 -16.48
N CYS A 463 -7.63 28.94 -16.72
CA CYS A 463 -7.12 27.61 -16.35
C CYS A 463 -7.17 27.38 -14.83
N VAL A 464 -6.72 28.34 -14.02
CA VAL A 464 -6.79 28.24 -12.55
C VAL A 464 -8.25 28.17 -12.06
N VAL A 465 -9.13 29.01 -12.60
CA VAL A 465 -10.57 28.97 -12.25
C VAL A 465 -11.22 27.65 -12.66
N ARG A 466 -10.92 27.12 -13.85
CA ARG A 466 -11.36 25.81 -14.33
C ARG A 466 -10.93 24.68 -13.39
N ASP A 467 -9.68 24.71 -12.94
CA ASP A 467 -9.13 23.66 -12.07
C ASP A 467 -9.68 23.75 -10.64
N LEU A 468 -9.87 24.97 -10.13
CA LEU A 468 -10.60 25.20 -8.87
C LEU A 468 -12.06 24.73 -8.97
N LEU A 469 -12.73 24.91 -10.11
CA LEU A 469 -14.07 24.37 -10.34
C LEU A 469 -14.07 22.83 -10.38
N TYR A 470 -13.08 22.18 -10.99
CA TYR A 470 -12.95 20.71 -10.92
C TYR A 470 -12.66 20.21 -9.50
N ILE A 471 -11.80 20.90 -8.76
CA ILE A 471 -11.52 20.65 -7.33
C ILE A 471 -12.80 20.73 -6.49
N THR A 472 -13.58 21.80 -6.66
CA THR A 472 -14.83 22.00 -5.91
C THR A 472 -15.89 20.99 -6.35
N ALA A 473 -16.09 20.77 -7.65
CA ALA A 473 -17.05 19.81 -8.17
C ALA A 473 -16.72 18.38 -7.72
N CYS A 474 -15.45 17.96 -7.70
CA CYS A 474 -15.04 16.64 -7.22
C CYS A 474 -15.37 16.46 -5.73
N ALA A 475 -15.03 17.43 -4.90
CA ALA A 475 -15.37 17.42 -3.47
C ALA A 475 -16.89 17.45 -3.22
N THR A 476 -17.65 18.27 -3.95
CA THR A 476 -19.12 18.34 -3.84
C THR A 476 -19.79 17.06 -4.31
N ILE A 477 -19.39 16.49 -5.45
CA ILE A 477 -19.93 15.22 -5.98
C ILE A 477 -19.59 14.08 -5.02
N HIS A 478 -18.35 13.99 -4.52
CA HIS A 478 -17.98 12.99 -3.53
C HIS A 478 -18.81 13.15 -2.24
N TYR A 479 -18.98 14.37 -1.71
CA TYR A 479 -19.80 14.63 -0.53
C TYR A 479 -21.28 14.25 -0.76
N LEU A 480 -21.87 14.59 -1.90
CA LEU A 480 -23.27 14.26 -2.23
C LEU A 480 -23.47 12.74 -2.38
N LEU A 481 -22.54 12.03 -3.04
CA LEU A 481 -22.59 10.57 -3.13
C LEU A 481 -22.38 9.91 -1.76
N LEU A 482 -21.40 10.38 -0.98
CA LEU A 482 -21.09 9.87 0.37
C LEU A 482 -22.22 10.12 1.38
N THR A 483 -23.00 11.19 1.22
CA THR A 483 -24.19 11.46 2.04
C THR A 483 -25.44 10.73 1.56
N SER A 484 -25.55 10.44 0.25
CA SER A 484 -26.67 9.68 -0.33
C SER A 484 -26.59 8.17 -0.08
N ILE A 485 -25.39 7.63 0.14
CA ILE A 485 -25.16 6.19 0.35
C ILE A 485 -25.15 5.88 1.86
N PRO A 486 -26.04 5.01 2.38
CA PRO A 486 -26.09 4.69 3.81
C PRO A 486 -24.76 4.14 4.35
N GLU A 487 -24.47 4.41 5.62
CA GLU A 487 -23.16 4.09 6.23
C GLU A 487 -22.82 2.60 6.22
N ASP A 488 -23.85 1.73 6.21
CA ASP A 488 -23.72 0.27 6.06
C ASP A 488 -22.98 -0.17 4.78
N TYR A 489 -23.02 0.63 3.70
CA TYR A 489 -22.35 0.34 2.43
C TYR A 489 -20.86 0.73 2.46
N ALA A 490 -20.14 0.38 3.53
CA ALA A 490 -18.77 0.80 3.79
C ALA A 490 -17.78 0.50 2.66
N LEU A 491 -17.94 -0.61 1.92
CA LEU A 491 -17.11 -0.92 0.75
C LEU A 491 -17.32 0.06 -0.41
N LEU A 492 -18.57 0.47 -0.68
CA LEU A 492 -18.89 1.45 -1.72
C LEU A 492 -18.42 2.85 -1.31
N ARG A 493 -18.62 3.22 -0.04
CA ARG A 493 -18.09 4.48 0.55
C ARG A 493 -16.56 4.52 0.48
N GLY A 494 -15.87 3.42 0.78
CA GLY A 494 -14.42 3.27 0.64
C GLY A 494 -13.95 3.37 -0.82
N GLY A 495 -14.68 2.74 -1.75
CA GLY A 495 -14.43 2.88 -3.19
C GLY A 495 -14.55 4.34 -3.66
N LEU A 496 -15.57 5.07 -3.20
CA LEU A 496 -15.74 6.50 -3.49
C LEU A 496 -14.63 7.36 -2.91
N TRP A 497 -14.05 7.01 -1.76
CA TRP A 497 -12.85 7.67 -1.22
C TRP A 497 -11.62 7.43 -2.09
N CYS A 498 -11.39 6.20 -2.57
CA CYS A 498 -10.28 5.91 -3.49
C CYS A 498 -10.43 6.67 -4.82
N VAL A 499 -11.65 6.68 -5.40
CA VAL A 499 -11.97 7.43 -6.63
C VAL A 499 -11.76 8.93 -6.42
N TYR A 500 -12.22 9.48 -5.29
CA TYR A 500 -12.02 10.88 -4.93
C TYR A 500 -10.54 11.22 -4.77
N ILE A 501 -9.77 10.46 -3.98
CA ILE A 501 -8.34 10.73 -3.74
C ILE A 501 -7.53 10.75 -5.05
N PHE A 502 -7.86 9.85 -5.98
CA PHE A 502 -7.25 9.82 -7.31
C PHE A 502 -7.58 11.08 -8.14
N TRP A 503 -8.87 11.38 -8.35
CA TRP A 503 -9.29 12.52 -9.18
C TRP A 503 -8.96 13.88 -8.56
N GLN A 504 -9.10 14.01 -7.25
CA GLN A 504 -8.72 15.22 -6.52
C GLN A 504 -7.21 15.52 -6.65
N GLY A 505 -6.36 14.47 -6.64
CA GLY A 505 -4.92 14.60 -6.91
C GLY A 505 -4.60 14.99 -8.35
N VAL A 506 -5.39 14.52 -9.33
CA VAL A 506 -5.30 14.94 -10.74
C VAL A 506 -5.60 16.44 -10.88
N PHE A 507 -6.67 16.94 -10.24
CA PHE A 507 -7.01 18.37 -10.30
C PHE A 507 -6.06 19.27 -9.49
N PHE A 508 -5.53 18.78 -8.36
CA PHE A 508 -4.44 19.44 -7.64
C PHE A 508 -3.15 19.51 -8.48
N THR A 509 -2.88 18.50 -9.33
CA THR A 509 -1.74 18.54 -10.27
C THR A 509 -1.92 19.65 -11.30
N GLY A 510 -3.13 19.90 -11.80
CA GLY A 510 -3.42 21.07 -12.65
C GLY A 510 -3.04 22.41 -11.99
N ILE A 511 -3.45 22.61 -10.73
CA ILE A 511 -3.06 23.79 -9.92
C ILE A 511 -1.53 23.86 -9.71
N TRP A 512 -0.85 22.72 -9.50
CA TRP A 512 0.60 22.67 -9.37
C TRP A 512 1.29 23.20 -10.63
N VAL A 513 0.84 22.77 -11.82
CA VAL A 513 1.39 23.25 -13.11
C VAL A 513 1.14 24.74 -13.29
N MET A 514 -0.06 25.25 -12.97
CA MET A 514 -0.31 26.70 -13.07
C MET A 514 0.57 27.56 -12.13
N GLY A 515 1.00 27.01 -10.99
CA GLY A 515 2.01 27.64 -10.12
C GLY A 515 3.45 27.52 -10.65
N HIS A 516 3.76 26.46 -11.39
CA HIS A 516 5.04 26.29 -12.10
C HIS A 516 5.14 27.27 -13.28
N GLU A 517 4.06 27.46 -14.04
CA GLU A 517 3.92 28.48 -15.11
C GLU A 517 4.11 29.91 -14.57
N CYS A 518 3.70 30.16 -13.32
CA CYS A 518 4.02 31.41 -12.63
C CYS A 518 5.52 31.55 -12.36
N GLY A 519 6.18 30.47 -11.91
CA GLY A 519 7.62 30.42 -11.64
C GLY A 519 8.47 30.81 -12.84
N HIS A 520 8.12 30.34 -14.05
CA HIS A 520 8.78 30.71 -15.31
C HIS A 520 8.41 32.11 -15.81
N GLY A 521 7.32 32.67 -15.28
CA GLY A 521 6.68 33.86 -15.78
C GLY A 521 5.96 33.65 -17.11
N ALA A 522 5.58 32.42 -17.45
CA ALA A 522 4.73 32.08 -18.59
C ALA A 522 3.25 32.48 -18.35
N PHE A 523 2.81 32.39 -17.09
CA PHE A 523 1.43 32.67 -16.67
C PHE A 523 0.88 34.04 -17.14
N SER A 524 1.68 35.10 -17.08
CA SER A 524 1.29 36.44 -17.53
C SER A 524 2.52 37.31 -17.86
N PRO A 525 2.34 38.49 -18.50
CA PRO A 525 3.46 39.37 -18.79
C PRO A 525 3.90 40.17 -17.56
N TYR A 526 3.17 40.11 -16.44
CA TYR A 526 3.37 40.92 -15.24
C TYR A 526 4.07 40.11 -14.13
N PRO A 527 5.36 40.37 -13.82
CA PRO A 527 6.11 39.56 -12.86
C PRO A 527 5.50 39.51 -11.46
N LEU A 528 4.94 40.62 -10.97
CA LEU A 528 4.30 40.68 -9.66
C LEU A 528 3.02 39.82 -9.58
N VAL A 529 2.26 39.72 -10.66
CA VAL A 529 1.06 38.87 -10.72
C VAL A 529 1.47 37.40 -10.70
N ASN A 530 2.50 37.05 -11.49
CA ASN A 530 3.06 35.70 -11.51
C ASN A 530 3.59 35.31 -10.12
N ASP A 531 4.44 36.13 -9.51
CA ASP A 531 5.01 35.86 -8.19
C ASP A 531 3.94 35.81 -7.09
N SER A 532 2.86 36.59 -7.19
CA SER A 532 1.75 36.57 -6.21
C SER A 532 0.85 35.35 -6.36
N VAL A 533 0.43 35.01 -7.58
CA VAL A 533 -0.42 33.83 -7.87
C VAL A 533 0.37 32.56 -7.61
N GLY A 534 1.60 32.47 -8.12
CA GLY A 534 2.51 31.36 -7.89
C GLY A 534 2.74 31.10 -6.41
N PHE A 535 3.05 32.14 -5.62
CA PHE A 535 3.19 32.03 -4.16
C PHE A 535 1.97 31.40 -3.49
N VAL A 536 0.76 31.82 -3.84
CA VAL A 536 -0.49 31.27 -3.28
C VAL A 536 -0.72 29.82 -3.70
N LEU A 537 -0.66 29.51 -5.01
CA LEU A 537 -0.97 28.18 -5.53
C LEU A 537 0.05 27.13 -5.06
N HIS A 538 1.34 27.47 -5.04
CA HIS A 538 2.40 26.56 -4.59
C HIS A 538 2.42 26.41 -3.07
N SER A 539 2.22 27.47 -2.28
CA SER A 539 2.10 27.33 -0.82
C SER A 539 0.93 26.43 -0.42
N ALA A 540 -0.22 26.56 -1.10
CA ALA A 540 -1.39 25.71 -0.89
C ALA A 540 -1.13 24.22 -1.17
N LEU A 541 -0.09 23.89 -1.96
CA LEU A 541 0.40 22.53 -2.21
C LEU A 541 1.76 22.26 -1.53
N LEU A 542 2.09 23.02 -0.48
CA LEU A 542 3.31 22.91 0.35
C LEU A 542 4.64 23.07 -0.41
N VAL A 543 4.60 23.61 -1.63
CA VAL A 543 5.78 23.95 -2.44
C VAL A 543 6.29 25.34 -2.04
N PRO A 544 7.54 25.49 -1.61
CA PRO A 544 8.09 26.79 -1.20
C PRO A 544 8.44 27.64 -2.43
N TYR A 545 7.43 28.34 -2.96
CA TYR A 545 7.43 28.97 -4.30
C TYR A 545 8.75 29.64 -4.73
N PHE A 546 9.23 30.69 -4.06
CA PHE A 546 10.40 31.45 -4.56
C PHE A 546 11.72 30.69 -4.47
N SER A 547 11.87 29.82 -3.46
CA SER A 547 13.06 28.95 -3.35
C SER A 547 13.05 27.88 -4.45
N TRP A 548 11.89 27.29 -4.74
CA TRP A 548 11.72 26.32 -5.82
C TRP A 548 11.81 26.99 -7.20
N GLN A 549 11.28 28.20 -7.38
CA GLN A 549 11.43 29.03 -8.59
C GLN A 549 12.92 29.22 -8.94
N TYR A 550 13.77 29.48 -7.95
CA TYR A 550 15.20 29.65 -8.16
C TYR A 550 15.90 28.32 -8.51
N SER A 551 15.67 27.24 -7.75
CA SER A 551 16.31 25.95 -8.03
C SER A 551 15.81 25.32 -9.35
N HIS A 552 14.54 25.51 -9.69
CA HIS A 552 13.99 25.06 -10.98
C HIS A 552 14.51 25.91 -12.15
N SER A 553 14.71 27.22 -11.99
CA SER A 553 15.44 28.04 -12.98
C SER A 553 16.88 27.57 -13.18
N ARG A 554 17.57 27.15 -12.10
CA ARG A 554 18.90 26.50 -12.18
C ARG A 554 18.86 25.14 -12.87
N HIS A 555 17.81 24.34 -12.64
CA HIS A 555 17.57 23.08 -13.34
C HIS A 555 17.49 23.28 -14.86
N HIS A 556 16.65 24.20 -15.35
CA HIS A 556 16.59 24.53 -16.79
C HIS A 556 17.94 25.00 -17.36
N LYS A 557 18.70 25.78 -16.58
CA LYS A 557 20.03 26.26 -17.01
C LYS A 557 21.11 25.16 -17.10
N PHE A 558 21.00 24.09 -16.32
CA PHE A 558 22.04 23.06 -16.16
C PHE A 558 21.49 21.62 -16.22
N THR A 559 20.37 21.39 -16.92
CA THR A 559 19.76 20.06 -17.03
C THR A 559 20.77 19.04 -17.59
N ASN A 560 20.80 17.87 -16.96
CA ASN A 560 21.72 16.77 -17.23
C ASN A 560 23.21 17.07 -17.09
N HIS A 561 23.60 18.24 -16.57
CA HIS A 561 24.98 18.52 -16.20
C HIS A 561 25.33 17.84 -14.86
N ILE A 562 26.33 16.96 -14.86
CA ILE A 562 26.62 16.05 -13.73
C ILE A 562 27.01 16.82 -12.47
N THR A 563 27.79 17.90 -12.58
CA THR A 563 28.26 18.66 -11.40
C THR A 563 27.29 19.76 -10.99
N LYS A 564 26.85 20.60 -11.95
CA LYS A 564 26.13 21.86 -11.68
C LYS A 564 24.60 21.78 -11.85
N GLY A 565 24.07 20.64 -12.30
CA GLY A 565 22.64 20.42 -12.46
C GLY A 565 21.84 20.57 -11.17
N GLU A 566 20.52 20.58 -11.29
CA GLU A 566 19.60 20.65 -10.14
C GLU A 566 18.36 19.81 -10.46
N THR A 567 17.88 19.04 -9.48
CA THR A 567 16.97 17.86 -9.58
C THR A 567 17.29 16.82 -10.67
N HIS A 568 16.92 15.55 -10.43
CA HIS A 568 17.20 14.39 -11.30
C HIS A 568 18.69 14.21 -11.73
N VAL A 569 19.64 14.76 -10.97
CA VAL A 569 21.07 14.62 -11.24
C VAL A 569 21.50 13.18 -11.00
N ALA A 570 22.08 12.54 -12.02
CA ALA A 570 22.53 11.16 -11.94
C ALA A 570 23.60 10.96 -10.85
N SER A 571 23.38 9.96 -9.98
CA SER A 571 24.33 9.55 -8.94
C SER A 571 25.62 8.97 -9.53
N LEU A 572 26.74 9.13 -8.84
CA LEU A 572 27.99 8.42 -9.15
C LEU A 572 27.99 7.05 -8.46
N LYS A 573 28.69 6.08 -9.06
CA LYS A 573 28.81 4.70 -8.56
C LYS A 573 29.23 4.60 -7.08
N HIS A 574 30.04 5.55 -6.59
CA HIS A 574 30.54 5.59 -5.21
C HIS A 574 29.58 6.29 -4.23
N GLU A 575 28.61 7.06 -4.70
CA GLU A 575 27.57 7.71 -3.89
C GLU A 575 26.42 6.76 -3.53
N LEU A 576 26.43 5.54 -4.10
CA LEU A 576 25.46 4.47 -3.86
C LEU A 576 25.53 3.96 -2.40
N ASN A 577 24.77 4.67 -1.57
CA ASN A 577 24.69 4.56 -0.13
C ASN A 577 23.89 3.32 0.34
N ALA A 578 23.64 3.20 1.65
CA ALA A 578 22.93 2.07 2.23
C ALA A 578 21.49 1.88 1.67
N PHE A 579 20.82 2.96 1.25
CA PHE A 579 19.46 2.91 0.72
C PHE A 579 19.44 2.31 -0.70
N SER A 580 20.37 2.71 -1.58
CA SER A 580 20.53 2.08 -2.89
C SER A 580 21.12 0.66 -2.81
N ARG A 581 21.85 0.33 -1.73
CA ARG A 581 22.26 -1.07 -1.46
C ARG A 581 21.06 -1.94 -1.07
N ILE A 582 20.15 -1.44 -0.24
CA ILE A 582 18.88 -2.12 0.04
C ILE A 582 18.09 -2.30 -1.25
N GLN A 583 17.93 -1.24 -2.05
CA GLN A 583 17.27 -1.29 -3.35
C GLN A 583 17.87 -2.33 -4.29
N ASN A 584 19.19 -2.30 -4.52
CA ASN A 584 19.85 -3.28 -5.39
C ASN A 584 19.67 -4.72 -4.85
N THR A 585 19.59 -4.93 -3.54
CA THR A 585 19.26 -6.24 -2.95
C THR A 585 17.80 -6.64 -3.20
N LEU A 586 16.85 -5.70 -3.25
CA LEU A 586 15.47 -5.99 -3.67
C LEU A 586 15.43 -6.40 -5.15
N GLU A 587 16.16 -5.68 -6.00
CA GLU A 587 16.20 -5.89 -7.45
C GLU A 587 16.97 -7.16 -7.85
N ASP A 588 18.06 -7.51 -7.14
CA ASP A 588 18.76 -8.81 -7.25
C ASP A 588 17.80 -9.99 -6.95
N TYR A 589 16.76 -9.77 -6.14
CA TYR A 589 15.69 -10.74 -5.89
C TYR A 589 14.43 -10.53 -6.75
N SER A 590 14.41 -9.55 -7.67
CA SER A 590 13.23 -9.18 -8.49
C SER A 590 12.00 -8.69 -7.70
N LEU A 591 12.20 -8.15 -6.49
CA LEU A 591 11.10 -7.75 -5.60
C LEU A 591 10.24 -6.62 -6.17
N ASP A 592 10.83 -5.68 -6.89
CA ASP A 592 10.24 -4.39 -7.23
C ASP A 592 9.16 -4.47 -8.32
N GLU A 593 9.09 -5.58 -9.06
CA GLU A 593 7.98 -5.89 -9.98
C GLU A 593 6.73 -6.42 -9.23
N VAL A 594 6.91 -6.98 -8.02
CA VAL A 594 5.84 -7.61 -7.22
C VAL A 594 5.42 -6.73 -6.04
N PHE A 595 6.38 -6.01 -5.47
CA PHE A 595 6.25 -5.10 -4.35
C PHE A 595 7.01 -3.81 -4.68
N PRO A 596 6.45 -2.91 -5.52
CA PRO A 596 7.06 -1.64 -5.92
C PRO A 596 7.09 -0.61 -4.77
N VAL A 597 7.44 -1.02 -3.56
CA VAL A 597 7.42 -0.19 -2.34
C VAL A 597 8.42 0.96 -2.44
N PHE A 598 9.61 0.71 -2.99
CA PHE A 598 10.59 1.78 -3.23
C PHE A 598 10.12 2.72 -4.35
N PRO A 599 9.76 2.26 -5.57
CA PRO A 599 9.15 3.13 -6.59
C PRO A 599 7.96 3.95 -6.09
N LEU A 600 7.02 3.34 -5.34
CA LEU A 600 5.83 4.01 -4.81
C LEU A 600 6.15 5.01 -3.69
N ALA A 601 7.10 4.70 -2.81
CA ALA A 601 7.59 5.66 -1.81
C ALA A 601 8.30 6.84 -2.49
N MET A 602 9.05 6.59 -3.57
CA MET A 602 9.65 7.65 -4.38
C MET A 602 8.57 8.52 -5.02
N LEU A 603 7.51 7.95 -5.60
CA LEU A 603 6.39 8.71 -6.15
C LEU A 603 5.71 9.61 -5.11
N LEU A 604 5.30 9.06 -3.97
CA LEU A 604 4.49 9.78 -2.99
C LEU A 604 5.28 10.78 -2.13
N PHE A 605 6.57 10.51 -1.87
CA PHE A 605 7.39 11.27 -0.92
C PHE A 605 8.70 11.82 -1.51
N GLY A 606 9.08 11.46 -2.73
CA GLY A 606 10.34 11.90 -3.36
C GLY A 606 10.44 13.41 -3.50
N PHE A 607 9.40 14.07 -3.99
CA PHE A 607 9.37 15.54 -4.10
C PHE A 607 9.47 16.26 -2.73
N PRO A 608 8.70 15.90 -1.69
CA PRO A 608 8.95 16.38 -0.32
C PRO A 608 10.38 16.15 0.18
N ILE A 609 10.96 14.97 -0.06
CA ILE A 609 12.34 14.64 0.36
C ILE A 609 13.37 15.50 -0.39
N TYR A 610 13.15 15.78 -1.68
CA TYR A 610 13.94 16.75 -2.46
C TYR A 610 13.84 18.16 -1.87
N LEU A 611 12.64 18.65 -1.56
CA LEU A 611 12.47 19.97 -0.95
C LEU A 611 13.23 20.09 0.38
N PHE A 612 13.12 19.10 1.27
CA PHE A 612 13.75 19.16 2.59
C PHE A 612 15.26 18.90 2.60
N TRP A 613 15.82 18.10 1.68
CA TRP A 613 17.23 17.65 1.75
C TRP A 613 18.02 17.69 0.43
N ASN A 614 17.46 18.28 -0.64
CA ASN A 614 18.04 18.37 -1.99
C ASN A 614 18.48 17.02 -2.60
N VAL A 615 17.77 15.93 -2.27
CA VAL A 615 18.05 14.59 -2.81
C VAL A 615 17.74 14.56 -4.32
N THR A 616 18.70 14.11 -5.14
CA THR A 616 18.78 14.27 -6.62
C THR A 616 19.18 15.67 -7.12
N GLY A 617 19.53 16.61 -6.24
CA GLY A 617 20.10 17.89 -6.64
C GLY A 617 21.58 17.83 -7.02
N GLY A 618 22.14 19.00 -7.34
CA GLY A 618 23.53 19.13 -7.80
C GLY A 618 24.59 18.74 -6.76
N ARG A 619 25.84 18.69 -7.21
CA ARG A 619 27.02 18.43 -6.35
C ARG A 619 27.64 19.70 -5.78
N VAL A 620 27.36 20.84 -6.41
CA VAL A 620 27.85 22.17 -6.03
C VAL A 620 26.72 23.18 -5.83
N GLY A 621 26.93 24.11 -4.90
CA GLY A 621 26.00 25.19 -4.55
C GLY A 621 25.92 26.32 -5.58
N TYR A 622 25.25 27.41 -5.20
CA TYR A 622 25.04 28.57 -6.10
C TYR A 622 26.36 29.18 -6.62
N ASP A 623 27.43 29.10 -5.80
CA ASP A 623 28.77 29.65 -6.04
C ASP A 623 29.71 28.68 -6.78
N GLY A 624 29.23 27.49 -7.13
CA GLY A 624 30.04 26.44 -7.77
C GLY A 624 30.96 25.65 -6.82
N ARG A 625 30.88 25.87 -5.50
CA ARG A 625 31.64 25.08 -4.51
C ARG A 625 30.83 23.87 -4.01
N PRO A 626 31.49 22.78 -3.59
CA PRO A 626 30.80 21.66 -2.93
C PRO A 626 30.02 22.12 -1.70
N TYR A 627 28.89 21.45 -1.41
CA TYR A 627 28.07 21.80 -0.26
C TYR A 627 28.81 21.63 1.08
N ASN A 628 28.64 22.60 1.96
CA ASN A 628 29.26 22.64 3.29
C ASN A 628 28.62 21.64 4.28
N LYS A 629 29.09 21.62 5.53
CA LYS A 629 28.52 20.79 6.62
C LYS A 629 27.02 20.99 6.86
N VAL A 630 26.46 22.14 6.47
CA VAL A 630 25.02 22.43 6.50
C VAL A 630 24.40 21.86 5.22
N LYS A 631 23.47 20.91 5.36
CA LYS A 631 22.80 20.30 4.20
C LYS A 631 21.95 21.33 3.42
N PRO A 632 21.95 21.28 2.07
CA PRO A 632 21.04 22.07 1.27
C PRO A 632 19.58 21.67 1.51
N SER A 633 18.69 22.66 1.45
CA SER A 633 17.25 22.52 1.67
C SER A 633 16.54 23.73 1.11
N HIS A 634 15.37 23.54 0.49
CA HIS A 634 14.54 24.63 -0.04
C HIS A 634 13.98 25.54 1.06
N PHE A 635 14.03 25.10 2.33
CA PHE A 635 13.61 25.89 3.49
C PHE A 635 14.77 26.56 4.23
N ASN A 636 16.03 26.35 3.81
CA ASN A 636 17.23 26.89 4.46
C ASN A 636 17.97 27.87 3.54
N PRO A 637 17.86 29.20 3.75
CA PRO A 637 18.56 30.17 2.91
C PRO A 637 20.08 30.06 3.03
N ASP A 638 20.56 29.65 4.20
CA ASP A 638 21.99 29.60 4.54
C ASP A 638 22.62 28.23 4.18
N GLY A 639 21.88 27.36 3.49
CA GLY A 639 22.26 25.99 3.10
C GLY A 639 23.05 25.83 1.79
N GLY A 640 23.57 26.91 1.21
CA GLY A 640 24.42 26.88 0.00
C GLY A 640 23.70 26.64 -1.33
N LEU A 641 22.40 26.33 -1.32
CA LEU A 641 21.58 26.21 -2.53
C LEU A 641 21.22 27.58 -3.14
N PHE A 642 21.21 28.64 -2.32
CA PHE A 642 20.75 29.98 -2.69
C PHE A 642 21.82 31.06 -2.43
N PRO A 643 21.94 32.07 -3.32
CA PRO A 643 22.78 33.24 -3.07
C PRO A 643 22.19 34.13 -1.96
N PRO A 644 23.00 34.92 -1.24
CA PRO A 644 22.53 35.67 -0.06
C PRO A 644 21.32 36.59 -0.30
N HIS A 645 21.19 37.18 -1.50
CA HIS A 645 20.05 38.04 -1.85
C HIS A 645 18.70 37.30 -1.94
N MET A 646 18.70 35.96 -2.06
CA MET A 646 17.47 35.17 -2.05
C MET A 646 16.92 34.89 -0.65
N ARG A 647 17.67 35.25 0.42
CA ARG A 647 17.37 34.88 1.80
C ARG A 647 15.93 35.22 2.24
N GLU A 648 15.47 36.42 1.94
CA GLU A 648 14.11 36.87 2.27
C GLU A 648 13.04 36.11 1.46
N LYS A 649 13.27 35.89 0.16
CA LYS A 649 12.39 35.10 -0.71
C LYS A 649 12.28 33.62 -0.25
N VAL A 650 13.37 33.02 0.23
CA VAL A 650 13.37 31.66 0.81
C VAL A 650 12.57 31.61 2.11
N LEU A 651 12.77 32.58 3.03
CA LEU A 651 12.02 32.66 4.28
C LEU A 651 10.52 32.91 4.06
N LEU A 652 10.17 33.79 3.11
CA LEU A 652 8.79 34.04 2.69
C LEU A 652 8.13 32.77 2.12
N SER A 653 8.88 32.00 1.32
CA SER A 653 8.43 30.70 0.80
C SER A 653 8.11 29.70 1.92
N GLY A 654 8.97 29.62 2.93
CA GLY A 654 8.73 28.79 4.12
C GLY A 654 7.52 29.25 4.92
N LEU A 655 7.33 30.57 5.07
CA LEU A 655 6.15 31.16 5.72
C LEU A 655 4.86 30.79 5.00
N GLY A 656 4.85 30.78 3.65
CA GLY A 656 3.72 30.33 2.84
C GLY A 656 3.29 28.90 3.18
N CYS A 657 4.23 27.95 3.16
CA CYS A 657 3.94 26.55 3.54
C CYS A 657 3.49 26.43 5.01
N ILE A 658 4.07 27.22 5.93
CA ILE A 658 3.64 27.25 7.34
C ILE A 658 2.19 27.74 7.48
N ILE A 659 1.79 28.79 6.75
CA ILE A 659 0.42 29.30 6.74
C ILE A 659 -0.55 28.21 6.26
N SER A 660 -0.22 27.50 5.17
CA SER A 660 -1.05 26.39 4.66
C SER A 660 -1.15 25.22 5.64
N LEU A 661 -0.07 24.88 6.36
CA LEU A 661 -0.11 23.88 7.44
C LEU A 661 -0.95 24.34 8.64
N LEU A 662 -0.90 25.63 9.01
CA LEU A 662 -1.73 26.20 10.08
C LEU A 662 -3.22 26.22 9.70
N ILE A 663 -3.55 26.52 8.43
CA ILE A 663 -4.92 26.40 7.90
C ILE A 663 -5.39 24.94 7.97
N ALA A 664 -4.58 23.97 7.52
CA ALA A 664 -4.91 22.55 7.61
C ALA A 664 -5.12 22.10 9.08
N ALA A 665 -4.29 22.56 10.01
CA ALA A 665 -4.43 22.27 11.45
C ALA A 665 -5.69 22.92 12.06
N TYR A 666 -6.05 24.14 11.63
CA TYR A 666 -7.29 24.81 12.03
C TYR A 666 -8.53 24.06 11.49
N CYS A 667 -8.51 23.64 10.23
CA CYS A 667 -9.54 22.78 9.66
C CYS A 667 -9.64 21.44 10.44
N ALA A 668 -8.52 20.82 10.80
CA ALA A 668 -8.50 19.57 11.56
C ALA A 668 -9.13 19.70 12.97
N LYS A 669 -9.11 20.90 13.55
CA LYS A 669 -9.83 21.21 14.81
C LYS A 669 -11.35 21.29 14.61
N ILE A 670 -11.83 21.65 13.41
CA ILE A 670 -13.26 21.80 13.08
C ILE A 670 -13.86 20.48 12.60
N VAL A 671 -13.23 19.82 11.62
CA VAL A 671 -13.79 18.64 10.92
C VAL A 671 -13.14 17.31 11.29
N GLY A 672 -12.09 17.33 12.10
CA GLY A 672 -11.27 16.15 12.41
C GLY A 672 -10.03 16.03 11.52
N LEU A 673 -8.95 15.50 12.10
CA LEU A 673 -7.68 15.29 11.40
C LEU A 673 -7.77 14.22 10.32
N ASP A 674 -8.59 13.20 10.53
CA ASP A 674 -8.94 12.15 9.57
C ASP A 674 -9.59 12.74 8.31
N ASN A 675 -10.57 13.62 8.45
CA ASN A 675 -11.20 14.27 7.29
C ASN A 675 -10.23 15.20 6.55
N VAL A 676 -9.34 15.93 7.24
CA VAL A 676 -8.29 16.74 6.57
C VAL A 676 -7.25 15.87 5.87
N VAL A 677 -6.87 14.73 6.45
CA VAL A 677 -5.98 13.76 5.80
C VAL A 677 -6.63 13.20 4.53
N LEU A 678 -7.93 12.89 4.54
CA LEU A 678 -8.61 12.33 3.37
C LEU A 678 -8.97 13.38 2.29
N TRP A 679 -9.42 14.59 2.67
CA TRP A 679 -9.78 15.67 1.73
C TRP A 679 -8.59 16.44 1.15
N TYR A 680 -7.46 16.50 1.86
CA TYR A 680 -6.30 17.28 1.43
C TYR A 680 -5.01 16.47 1.43
N GLY A 681 -4.69 15.76 2.52
CA GLY A 681 -3.42 15.05 2.68
C GLY A 681 -3.17 13.95 1.63
N CYS A 682 -4.16 13.07 1.41
CA CYS A 682 -4.07 11.99 0.43
C CYS A 682 -4.08 12.50 -1.03
N PRO A 683 -4.94 13.45 -1.44
CA PRO A 683 -4.84 14.12 -2.74
C PRO A 683 -3.51 14.85 -2.96
N TYR A 684 -2.94 15.48 -1.93
CA TYR A 684 -1.60 16.09 -1.99
C TYR A 684 -0.50 15.04 -2.24
N LEU A 685 -0.52 13.89 -1.55
CA LEU A 685 0.42 12.79 -1.83
C LEU A 685 0.22 12.20 -3.25
N MET A 686 -1.01 12.14 -3.76
CA MET A 686 -1.29 11.76 -5.15
C MET A 686 -0.73 12.81 -6.15
N THR A 687 -0.76 14.10 -5.79
CA THR A 687 -0.17 15.20 -6.58
C THR A 687 1.35 15.05 -6.67
N ASN A 688 2.03 14.77 -5.55
CA ASN A 688 3.45 14.43 -5.55
C ASN A 688 3.74 13.19 -6.40
N GLY A 689 2.83 12.21 -6.39
CA GLY A 689 2.86 11.03 -7.24
C GLY A 689 2.92 11.38 -8.73
N TRP A 690 1.98 12.18 -9.23
CA TRP A 690 1.97 12.63 -10.63
C TRP A 690 3.20 13.46 -10.99
N LEU A 691 3.58 14.42 -10.14
CA LEU A 691 4.76 15.28 -10.33
C LEU A 691 6.05 14.46 -10.44
N THR A 692 6.26 13.52 -9.53
CA THR A 692 7.46 12.65 -9.54
C THR A 692 7.42 11.70 -10.73
N LEU A 693 6.25 11.17 -11.09
CA LEU A 693 6.08 10.27 -12.24
C LEU A 693 6.46 10.96 -13.56
N TYR A 694 5.93 12.17 -13.83
CA TYR A 694 6.29 12.91 -15.03
C TYR A 694 7.77 13.29 -15.04
N THR A 695 8.26 13.94 -13.98
CA THR A 695 9.62 14.50 -13.98
C THR A 695 10.71 13.42 -14.01
N SER A 696 10.53 12.28 -13.35
CA SER A 696 11.42 11.13 -13.55
C SER A 696 11.33 10.56 -14.96
N LEU A 697 10.14 10.45 -15.57
CA LEU A 697 9.99 9.91 -16.92
C LEU A 697 10.48 10.84 -18.05
N GLN A 698 10.63 12.13 -17.73
CA GLN A 698 11.18 13.17 -18.61
C GLN A 698 12.71 13.22 -18.58
N HIS A 699 13.34 12.97 -17.42
CA HIS A 699 14.79 13.13 -17.22
C HIS A 699 15.56 11.82 -17.05
N THR A 700 14.92 10.73 -16.63
CA THR A 700 15.58 9.46 -16.32
C THR A 700 15.28 8.41 -17.40
N HIS A 701 16.22 8.22 -18.34
CA HIS A 701 16.11 7.22 -19.40
C HIS A 701 17.48 6.68 -19.82
N GLY A 702 17.58 5.38 -20.12
CA GLY A 702 18.88 4.72 -20.39
C GLY A 702 19.63 5.25 -21.61
N GLY A 703 18.91 5.82 -22.58
CA GLY A 703 19.49 6.47 -23.77
C GLY A 703 19.70 7.98 -23.64
N VAL A 704 19.44 8.58 -22.48
CA VAL A 704 19.63 10.02 -22.22
C VAL A 704 21.07 10.29 -21.74
N PRO A 705 21.79 11.24 -22.37
CA PRO A 705 23.15 11.60 -21.97
C PRO A 705 23.17 12.53 -20.75
N HIS A 706 24.28 12.48 -20.02
CA HIS A 706 24.66 13.43 -18.98
C HIS A 706 26.06 13.98 -19.28
N TYR A 707 26.34 15.22 -18.87
CA TYR A 707 27.50 15.97 -19.37
C TYR A 707 28.43 16.47 -18.26
N GLY A 708 29.74 16.30 -18.48
CA GLY A 708 30.81 17.01 -17.78
C GLY A 708 30.91 18.49 -18.18
N ASP A 709 31.82 19.22 -17.54
CA ASP A 709 31.98 20.68 -17.68
C ASP A 709 32.32 21.11 -19.12
N GLU A 710 33.12 20.31 -19.81
CA GLU A 710 33.62 20.54 -21.17
C GLU A 710 32.68 20.00 -22.27
N ALA A 711 31.84 19.02 -21.94
CA ALA A 711 30.84 18.46 -22.86
C ALA A 711 29.50 19.21 -22.82
N PHE A 712 29.19 19.90 -21.72
CA PHE A 712 27.91 20.58 -21.51
C PHE A 712 27.71 21.82 -22.38
N THR A 713 26.54 21.95 -22.98
CA THR A 713 25.99 23.23 -23.46
C THR A 713 24.51 23.30 -23.09
N PHE A 714 23.93 24.50 -23.01
CA PHE A 714 22.51 24.67 -22.68
C PHE A 714 21.60 23.83 -23.60
N ILE A 715 21.83 23.87 -24.92
CA ILE A 715 21.01 23.11 -25.87
C ILE A 715 21.23 21.59 -25.76
N ARG A 716 22.45 21.12 -25.48
CA ARG A 716 22.70 19.70 -25.17
C ARG A 716 21.93 19.25 -23.92
N GLY A 717 21.89 20.08 -22.88
CA GLY A 717 21.09 19.83 -21.67
C GLY A 717 19.59 19.79 -21.96
N ALA A 718 19.05 20.78 -22.65
CA ALA A 718 17.63 20.85 -22.98
C ALA A 718 17.14 19.65 -23.82
N LEU A 719 17.96 19.22 -24.80
CA LEU A 719 17.69 18.04 -25.64
C LEU A 719 17.91 16.70 -24.93
N ALA A 720 18.45 16.69 -23.71
CA ALA A 720 18.62 15.49 -22.89
C ALA A 720 17.36 15.17 -22.06
N SER A 721 16.18 15.45 -22.63
CA SER A 721 14.85 15.17 -22.06
C SER A 721 14.02 14.29 -23.00
N VAL A 722 12.90 13.74 -22.50
CA VAL A 722 12.05 12.79 -23.23
C VAL A 722 10.57 13.13 -23.07
N ASP A 723 9.88 13.39 -24.18
CA ASP A 723 8.43 13.60 -24.21
C ASP A 723 7.67 12.26 -24.23
N ARG A 724 6.40 12.32 -23.84
CA ARG A 724 5.48 11.17 -23.87
C ARG A 724 4.37 11.37 -24.89
N PRO A 725 3.80 10.29 -25.45
CA PRO A 725 2.54 10.41 -26.18
C PRO A 725 1.41 10.85 -25.23
N PRO A 726 0.39 11.59 -25.71
CA PRO A 726 -0.71 12.02 -24.86
C PRO A 726 -1.47 10.86 -24.19
N TYR A 727 -1.50 10.83 -22.87
CA TYR A 727 -2.24 9.84 -22.07
C TYR A 727 -3.71 10.26 -21.89
N GLY A 728 -4.37 10.59 -23.02
CA GLY A 728 -5.72 11.14 -23.05
C GLY A 728 -5.87 12.43 -22.24
N LEU A 729 -7.06 12.63 -21.67
CA LEU A 729 -7.43 13.86 -20.94
C LEU A 729 -6.51 14.19 -19.74
N PHE A 730 -5.82 13.20 -19.17
CA PHE A 730 -4.91 13.41 -18.04
C PHE A 730 -3.76 14.35 -18.43
N SER A 731 -2.98 14.00 -19.47
CA SER A 731 -1.89 14.88 -19.91
C SER A 731 -2.41 16.14 -20.60
N THR A 732 -3.38 16.02 -21.52
CA THR A 732 -3.74 17.13 -22.40
C THR A 732 -4.56 18.23 -21.73
N HIS A 733 -5.46 17.86 -20.83
CA HIS A 733 -6.45 18.79 -20.28
C HIS A 733 -6.21 19.07 -18.80
N PHE A 734 -6.14 18.03 -17.96
CA PHE A 734 -6.03 18.20 -16.51
C PHE A 734 -4.62 18.58 -16.04
N HIS A 735 -3.57 18.12 -16.73
CA HIS A 735 -2.16 18.43 -16.40
C HIS A 735 -1.49 19.39 -17.41
N HIS A 736 -2.28 20.11 -18.22
CA HIS A 736 -1.82 21.20 -19.12
C HIS A 736 -0.63 20.85 -20.03
N GLU A 737 -0.65 19.68 -20.67
CA GLU A 737 0.39 19.15 -21.57
C GLU A 737 1.81 19.01 -20.94
N ILE A 738 1.95 19.07 -19.60
CA ILE A 738 3.28 19.02 -18.95
C ILE A 738 4.08 17.76 -19.31
N GLY A 739 3.42 16.60 -19.45
CA GLY A 739 4.05 15.33 -19.79
C GLY A 739 4.39 15.12 -21.27
N THR A 740 3.96 16.03 -22.15
CA THR A 740 3.91 15.84 -23.61
C THR A 740 4.68 16.90 -24.41
N THR A 741 5.11 18.00 -23.77
CA THR A 741 5.80 19.13 -24.40
C THR A 741 7.02 19.62 -23.61
N HIS A 742 7.68 18.72 -22.88
CA HIS A 742 8.78 19.03 -21.96
C HIS A 742 10.10 19.33 -22.67
N VAL A 743 10.35 18.75 -23.85
CA VAL A 743 11.53 19.10 -24.67
C VAL A 743 11.47 20.57 -25.09
N LEU A 744 10.29 21.07 -25.52
CA LEU A 744 10.08 22.50 -25.76
C LEU A 744 10.23 23.31 -24.46
N HIS A 745 9.64 22.83 -23.36
CA HIS A 745 9.68 23.53 -22.08
C HIS A 745 11.12 23.81 -21.61
N HIS A 746 12.08 22.91 -21.87
CA HIS A 746 13.50 23.16 -21.62
C HIS A 746 14.17 24.14 -22.61
N ILE A 747 13.63 24.32 -23.81
CA ILE A 747 14.15 25.23 -24.84
C ILE A 747 13.64 26.67 -24.62
N ASP A 748 12.35 26.85 -24.30
CA ASP A 748 11.72 28.15 -24.04
C ASP A 748 10.56 28.01 -23.03
N SER A 749 10.89 27.90 -21.74
CA SER A 749 9.94 27.71 -20.64
C SER A 749 8.97 28.88 -20.41
N ARG A 750 9.04 29.95 -21.21
CA ARG A 750 8.14 31.12 -21.14
C ARG A 750 6.93 31.02 -22.05
N ILE A 751 6.88 30.02 -22.92
CA ILE A 751 5.71 29.67 -23.75
C ILE A 751 4.63 29.09 -22.83
N PRO A 752 3.42 29.69 -22.75
CA PRO A 752 2.35 29.16 -21.92
C PRO A 752 1.93 27.74 -22.32
N CYS A 753 1.50 26.95 -21.35
CA CYS A 753 0.99 25.59 -21.54
C CYS A 753 -0.04 25.45 -22.68
N TYR A 754 -0.93 26.43 -22.86
CA TYR A 754 -1.95 26.45 -23.94
C TYR A 754 -1.40 26.72 -25.35
N HIS A 755 -0.13 27.11 -25.49
CA HIS A 755 0.60 27.16 -26.77
C HIS A 755 1.77 26.17 -26.86
N ALA A 756 2.14 25.51 -25.76
CA ALA A 756 3.27 24.59 -25.72
C ALA A 756 3.16 23.48 -26.77
N ARG A 757 1.97 22.90 -26.98
CA ARG A 757 1.77 21.86 -28.01
C ARG A 757 2.00 22.37 -29.44
N GLU A 758 1.47 23.55 -29.76
CA GLU A 758 1.63 24.18 -31.08
C GLU A 758 3.10 24.49 -31.37
N ALA A 759 3.80 25.08 -30.40
CA ALA A 759 5.22 25.33 -30.48
C ALA A 759 6.06 24.04 -30.53
N THR A 760 5.65 22.96 -29.85
CA THR A 760 6.29 21.64 -29.92
C THR A 760 6.17 21.03 -31.32
N GLU A 761 4.99 21.04 -31.94
CA GLU A 761 4.85 20.57 -33.33
C GLU A 761 5.70 21.41 -34.30
N ALA A 762 5.82 22.72 -34.07
CA ALA A 762 6.61 23.62 -34.90
C ALA A 762 8.13 23.37 -34.83
N ILE A 763 8.68 22.98 -33.67
CA ILE A 763 10.13 22.67 -33.55
C ILE A 763 10.50 21.25 -33.96
N LYS A 764 9.58 20.27 -33.96
CA LYS A 764 9.88 18.88 -34.33
C LYS A 764 10.63 18.73 -35.67
N PRO A 765 10.25 19.42 -36.77
CA PRO A 765 11.00 19.33 -38.04
C PRO A 765 12.43 19.87 -37.96
N VAL A 766 12.69 20.86 -37.11
CA VAL A 766 14.02 21.48 -36.92
C VAL A 766 14.89 20.65 -35.97
N LEU A 767 14.27 19.98 -35.00
CA LEU A 767 14.95 19.00 -34.14
C LEU A 767 15.27 17.69 -34.87
N GLY A 768 14.37 17.23 -35.75
CA GLY A 768 14.55 15.97 -36.47
C GLY A 768 14.85 14.81 -35.53
N HIS A 769 16.01 14.17 -35.72
CA HIS A 769 16.47 13.04 -34.91
C HIS A 769 16.91 13.41 -33.47
N TYR A 770 17.03 14.70 -33.12
CA TYR A 770 17.27 15.12 -31.74
C TYR A 770 15.99 15.12 -30.89
N TYR A 771 14.79 15.13 -31.50
CA TYR A 771 13.53 15.07 -30.76
C TYR A 771 13.26 13.63 -30.28
N ARG A 772 12.78 13.49 -29.04
CA ARG A 772 12.71 12.20 -28.34
C ARG A 772 11.35 11.97 -27.70
N VAL A 773 10.72 10.85 -28.07
CA VAL A 773 9.46 10.37 -27.48
C VAL A 773 9.62 8.92 -27.06
N ASP A 774 9.20 8.57 -25.85
CA ASP A 774 9.18 7.19 -25.35
C ASP A 774 7.73 6.72 -25.16
N ASN A 775 7.23 6.00 -26.17
CA ASN A 775 5.86 5.47 -26.24
C ASN A 775 5.58 4.29 -25.27
N THR A 776 6.54 3.91 -24.43
CA THR A 776 6.34 2.85 -23.43
C THR A 776 5.21 3.25 -22.46
N PRO A 777 4.24 2.35 -22.13
CA PRO A 777 3.18 2.64 -21.17
C PRO A 777 3.73 3.11 -19.82
N ILE A 778 3.11 4.15 -19.24
CA ILE A 778 3.71 4.99 -18.18
C ILE A 778 4.27 4.20 -16.97
N VAL A 779 3.56 3.17 -16.51
CA VAL A 779 4.01 2.30 -15.40
C VAL A 779 5.22 1.43 -15.79
N LYS A 780 5.20 0.83 -16.99
CA LYS A 780 6.32 0.03 -17.51
C LYS A 780 7.55 0.91 -17.78
N ALA A 781 7.35 2.12 -18.29
CA ALA A 781 8.40 3.11 -18.47
C ALA A 781 9.05 3.48 -17.13
N PHE A 782 8.24 3.69 -16.09
CA PHE A 782 8.71 4.11 -14.77
C PHE A 782 9.52 3.01 -14.08
N LEU A 783 9.02 1.77 -14.08
CA LEU A 783 9.74 0.62 -13.55
C LEU A 783 11.04 0.34 -14.34
N ARG A 784 11.02 0.47 -15.67
CA ARG A 784 12.23 0.35 -16.52
C ARG A 784 13.27 1.41 -16.16
N ALA A 785 12.88 2.69 -16.17
CA ALA A 785 13.76 3.80 -15.81
C ALA A 785 14.36 3.59 -14.41
N HIS A 786 13.54 3.19 -13.43
CA HIS A 786 14.00 2.94 -12.07
C HIS A 786 15.04 1.82 -11.97
N ARG A 787 14.87 0.71 -12.71
CA ARG A 787 15.78 -0.44 -12.74
C ARG A 787 17.09 -0.16 -13.50
N GLU A 788 16.99 0.46 -14.67
CA GLU A 788 18.12 0.62 -15.60
C GLU A 788 18.96 1.87 -15.35
N CYS A 789 18.41 2.88 -14.68
CA CYS A 789 19.05 4.19 -14.52
C CYS A 789 19.56 4.43 -13.10
N LYS A 790 20.62 3.71 -12.71
CA LYS A 790 21.17 3.79 -11.34
C LYS A 790 22.22 4.87 -11.15
N PHE A 791 23.25 4.86 -12.00
CA PHE A 791 24.44 5.70 -11.82
C PHE A 791 25.13 6.00 -13.15
N VAL A 792 26.00 7.00 -13.13
CA VAL A 792 27.05 7.25 -14.14
C VAL A 792 28.43 6.91 -13.57
N GLU A 793 29.38 6.51 -14.42
CA GLU A 793 30.69 6.00 -13.99
C GLU A 793 31.63 7.14 -13.53
N GLY A 794 31.57 8.31 -14.17
CA GLY A 794 32.41 9.48 -13.87
C GLY A 794 31.66 10.82 -14.02
N ILE A 795 32.39 11.92 -13.86
CA ILE A 795 31.87 13.29 -14.01
C ILE A 795 32.24 13.95 -15.35
N ASP A 796 33.17 13.34 -16.08
CA ASP A 796 33.80 13.88 -17.28
C ASP A 796 33.14 13.32 -18.56
N GLY A 797 33.21 14.07 -19.66
CA GLY A 797 32.75 13.66 -20.99
C GLY A 797 31.23 13.57 -21.12
N VAL A 798 30.79 12.64 -21.99
CA VAL A 798 29.39 12.26 -22.16
C VAL A 798 29.16 10.93 -21.46
N GLN A 799 28.36 10.95 -20.40
CA GLN A 799 28.02 9.77 -19.60
C GLN A 799 26.60 9.30 -19.92
N PHE A 800 26.34 8.01 -19.74
CA PHE A 800 25.01 7.41 -19.83
C PHE A 800 24.73 6.55 -18.61
N TYR A 801 23.48 6.53 -18.17
CA TYR A 801 23.01 5.69 -17.09
C TYR A 801 23.39 4.21 -17.28
N ARG A 802 23.95 3.61 -16.22
CA ARG A 802 24.21 2.18 -16.08
C ARG A 802 23.20 1.52 -15.12
N PRO A 803 22.82 0.25 -15.36
CA PRO A 803 22.06 -0.53 -14.39
C PRO A 803 22.94 -0.91 -13.19
N GLY A 804 22.31 -1.31 -12.09
CA GLY A 804 23.02 -1.95 -10.98
C GLY A 804 23.62 -3.28 -11.46
N GLN A 805 24.91 -3.53 -11.21
CA GLN A 805 25.50 -4.83 -11.52
C GLN A 805 24.94 -5.90 -10.57
N PRO A 806 24.28 -6.96 -11.08
CA PRO A 806 23.89 -8.08 -10.25
C PRO A 806 25.12 -8.87 -9.81
N LYS A 807 25.20 -9.21 -8.52
CA LYS A 807 26.32 -10.00 -7.97
C LYS A 807 26.19 -11.49 -8.32
N GLY A 808 26.39 -11.82 -9.59
CA GLY A 808 26.33 -13.21 -10.07
C GLY A 808 27.19 -13.51 -11.30
N VAL A 809 27.38 -12.56 -12.22
CA VAL A 809 28.19 -12.78 -13.43
C VAL A 809 29.67 -12.63 -13.10
N VAL A 810 30.28 -13.73 -12.64
CA VAL A 810 31.73 -13.92 -12.80
C VAL A 810 32.00 -14.04 -14.29
N SER A 811 32.68 -13.07 -14.87
CA SER A 811 33.22 -13.24 -16.21
C SER A 811 34.26 -14.36 -16.19
N CYS A 812 34.01 -15.44 -16.93
CA CYS A 812 35.06 -16.39 -17.28
C CYS A 812 36.06 -15.67 -18.20
N SER A 813 37.03 -14.98 -17.60
CA SER A 813 38.20 -14.53 -18.33
C SER A 813 38.90 -15.75 -18.92
N SER A 814 39.21 -15.67 -20.22
CA SER A 814 39.91 -16.71 -20.95
C SER A 814 41.27 -16.96 -20.29
N ARG A 815 41.40 -18.05 -19.53
CA ARG A 815 42.71 -18.66 -19.30
C ARG A 815 43.19 -19.16 -20.65
N GLY A 816 44.23 -18.51 -21.18
CA GLY A 816 44.83 -18.92 -22.45
C GLY A 816 45.39 -20.34 -22.36
N GLU A 817 45.34 -21.05 -23.48
CA GLU A 817 46.08 -22.28 -23.67
C GLU A 817 47.58 -21.98 -23.59
N GLY A 818 48.33 -22.76 -22.81
CA GLY A 818 49.65 -22.33 -22.35
C GLY A 818 50.50 -23.42 -21.71
N GLN A 819 50.58 -24.58 -22.38
CA GLN A 819 51.30 -25.82 -22.03
C GLN A 819 50.69 -26.63 -20.87
#